data_AF-A0A7S4QY66-F1
#
_entry.id   AF-A0A7S4QY66-F1
#
_cell.length_a   1.000
_cell.length_b   1.000
_cell.length_c   1.000
_cell.angle_alpha   90.00
_cell.angle_beta   90.00
_cell.angle_gamma   90.00
#
_symmetry.space_group_name_H-M   'P 1'
#
loop_
_entity.id
_entity.type
_entity.pdbx_description
1 polymer ?
#
loop_
_entity_poly.entity_id
_entity_poly.type
_entity_poly.pdbx_seq_one_letter_code
_entity_poly.pdbx_strand_id
1 'polypeptide(L)'
;GLYFVSAACPKEASSAEKSTCKKPKSWSNLKKIVASNKRVVICPFTISLANDDRPLKLSTQHEIICAKEGKCVIEGGKTQLKILSASASVSIHGFTFKEATRSAVIVTAPSEQSFCYTTFDSNDGARGSAIRGAKGTELFISQSSFVRNGAKLGTVFSEGKVEAVDSAFEDNFSTIGGSALYLKGGSNFTVRGTSFKNNTGGGNFISVADMFNDGGGNTGSGNVGACGANGAFVREEEKCVYFNGIGTDTNFTDETDEPTKFTVNGTYPLHPVPKNPPPGYFNYDMDDLEYGPTAWHKIPATQTDAYKYWKDLEEYMPADMTENTCDSKKSFNENRASPVNLRNTDDNCKEFHQFRPNRKTMHRPLLGNYSLNSLEIKSHSLRISYPRVDKEDLTVPSADIPQGWGKFLHVAYCEFKVPASHTLRNETFVAEMDCYIIQKAGRGLGVFTILFEIGSFNKLLDEAICSFQSVWQKDKNACSGGGRRDLEEDGKDDDDVFDDDDDDVAPRDHENNINWMIENLIFREDPQGNVLDDPKCGGGGWNPFEFMYQTKSWHFYGYKGTLMEPPCSQIVEYRVIDTPAEMSKGQLAEMKRILFTHQDPNTCQYTSVHNQFESVARPLQPSKRSRIHRCTCRDFISDAQRKRLGTRSCRKGTESQFMPNPTDFVPARGEQWDL
;
A
#
# COMPACT_ATOMS: atom_id res chain seq x y z
N GLY A 1 -13.99 -19.90 13.06
CA GLY A 1 -12.70 -19.32 12.67
C GLY A 1 -12.44 -18.11 13.54
N LEU A 2 -11.60 -18.25 14.55
CA LEU A 2 -11.01 -17.10 15.25
C LEU A 2 -9.95 -16.53 14.31
N TYR A 3 -10.22 -15.39 13.69
CA TYR A 3 -9.19 -14.65 12.99
C TYR A 3 -8.15 -14.22 14.03
N PHE A 4 -6.97 -14.83 13.98
CA PHE A 4 -5.83 -14.39 14.77
C PHE A 4 -5.51 -12.97 14.34
N VAL A 5 -5.69 -12.01 15.25
CA VAL A 5 -5.20 -10.66 15.07
C VAL A 5 -3.69 -10.79 15.02
N SER A 6 -3.08 -10.62 13.84
CA SER A 6 -1.63 -10.60 13.70
C SER A 6 -1.07 -9.63 14.75
N ALA A 7 -0.10 -10.07 15.55
CA ALA A 7 0.53 -9.24 16.56
C ALA A 7 1.19 -8.05 15.87
N ALA A 8 0.47 -6.93 15.76
CA ALA A 8 1.01 -5.70 15.19
C ALA A 8 2.13 -5.18 16.08
N CYS A 9 3.13 -4.53 15.48
CA CYS A 9 4.14 -3.84 16.28
C CYS A 9 3.47 -2.91 17.29
N PRO A 10 3.87 -2.98 18.57
CA PRO A 10 3.34 -2.06 19.56
C PRO A 10 3.58 -0.62 19.10
N LYS A 11 2.62 0.24 19.37
CA LYS A 11 2.73 1.67 19.05
C LYS A 11 4.05 2.20 19.62
N GLU A 12 4.70 3.07 18.86
CA GLU A 12 5.85 3.81 19.37
C GLU A 12 5.58 4.38 20.76
N ALA A 13 6.61 4.37 21.61
CA ALA A 13 6.52 5.03 22.91
C ALA A 13 6.10 6.50 22.71
N SER A 14 5.09 6.93 23.47
CA SER A 14 4.64 8.31 23.41
C SER A 14 5.77 9.27 23.81
N SER A 15 5.66 10.55 23.42
CA SER A 15 6.65 11.57 23.80
C SER A 15 6.87 11.66 25.33
N ALA A 16 5.81 11.45 26.13
CA ALA A 16 5.88 11.40 27.59
C ALA A 16 6.60 10.15 28.13
N GLU A 17 6.48 9.02 27.46
CA GLU A 17 7.20 7.80 27.82
C GLU A 17 8.68 7.88 27.43
N LYS A 18 8.96 8.49 26.27
CA LYS A 18 10.33 8.76 25.82
C LYS A 18 11.09 9.69 26.78
N SER A 19 10.41 10.66 27.41
CA SER A 19 11.04 11.58 28.38
C SER A 19 11.30 10.96 29.76
N THR A 20 10.64 9.84 30.08
CA THR A 20 10.77 9.13 31.38
C THR A 20 11.52 7.80 31.27
N CYS A 21 12.23 7.60 30.15
CA CYS A 21 12.96 6.36 29.87
C CYS A 21 13.99 6.00 30.96
N LYS A 22 14.25 4.71 31.14
CA LYS A 22 15.24 4.20 32.08
C LYS A 22 16.59 4.08 31.38
N LYS A 23 17.63 4.75 31.90
CA LYS A 23 18.99 4.70 31.33
C LYS A 23 19.84 3.62 32.02
N PRO A 24 20.14 2.50 31.36
CA PRO A 24 20.99 1.47 31.93
C PRO A 24 22.44 1.97 31.98
N LYS A 25 23.12 1.76 33.11
CA LYS A 25 24.54 2.11 33.28
C LYS A 25 25.49 0.95 33.02
N SER A 26 24.98 -0.28 33.02
CA SER A 26 25.76 -1.51 32.85
C SER A 26 24.83 -2.66 32.49
N TRP A 27 25.39 -3.78 32.02
CA TRP A 27 24.61 -4.98 31.72
C TRP A 27 23.82 -5.52 32.92
N SER A 28 24.43 -5.54 34.11
CA SER A 28 23.75 -5.93 35.34
C SER A 28 22.59 -4.97 35.69
N ASN A 29 22.77 -3.67 35.44
CA ASN A 29 21.72 -2.68 35.66
C ASN A 29 20.57 -2.84 34.66
N LEU A 30 20.86 -3.10 33.38
CA LEU A 30 19.83 -3.39 32.37
C LEU A 30 19.01 -4.63 32.76
N LYS A 31 19.68 -5.73 33.19
CA LYS A 31 18.99 -6.93 33.70
C LYS A 31 18.02 -6.63 34.84
N LYS A 32 18.43 -5.80 35.80
CA LYS A 32 17.57 -5.38 36.92
C LYS A 32 16.38 -4.55 36.45
N ILE A 33 16.61 -3.59 35.55
CA ILE A 33 15.56 -2.73 34.98
C ILE A 33 14.50 -3.57 34.26
N VAL A 34 14.92 -4.50 33.40
CA VAL A 34 13.99 -5.33 32.64
C VAL A 34 13.24 -6.30 33.56
N ALA A 35 13.95 -6.99 34.47
CA ALA A 35 13.32 -7.97 35.37
C ALA A 35 12.27 -7.37 36.32
N SER A 36 12.35 -6.07 36.64
CA SER A 36 11.39 -5.40 37.51
C SER A 36 10.19 -4.81 36.77
N ASN A 37 10.13 -4.86 35.44
CA ASN A 37 9.12 -4.15 34.66
C ASN A 37 8.56 -5.03 33.53
N LYS A 38 7.24 -5.24 33.51
CA LYS A 38 6.56 -5.91 32.38
C LYS A 38 6.62 -5.09 31.10
N ARG A 39 6.57 -3.76 31.21
CA ARG A 39 6.75 -2.83 30.08
C ARG A 39 7.76 -1.77 30.48
N VAL A 40 8.76 -1.54 29.65
CA VAL A 40 9.81 -0.58 29.95
C VAL A 40 10.32 0.14 28.70
N VAL A 41 10.43 1.46 28.81
CA VAL A 41 11.10 2.30 27.80
C VAL A 41 12.52 2.58 28.27
N ILE A 42 13.49 2.26 27.42
CA ILE A 42 14.92 2.33 27.71
C ILE A 42 15.53 3.50 26.95
N CYS A 43 16.28 4.36 27.65
CA CYS A 43 16.99 5.46 26.99
C CYS A 43 18.13 4.92 26.13
N PRO A 44 18.58 5.66 25.09
CA PRO A 44 19.75 5.30 24.31
C PRO A 44 20.96 4.90 25.17
N PHE A 45 21.59 3.79 24.80
CA PHE A 45 22.77 3.24 25.45
C PHE A 45 23.56 2.35 24.49
N THR A 46 24.83 2.12 24.81
CA THR A 46 25.66 1.06 24.23
C THR A 46 26.27 0.27 25.36
N ILE A 47 26.08 -1.06 25.39
CA ILE A 47 26.65 -1.96 26.38
C ILE A 47 27.35 -3.12 25.66
N SER A 48 28.65 -3.27 25.92
CA SER A 48 29.45 -4.42 25.48
C SER A 48 29.41 -5.57 26.48
N LEU A 49 29.26 -6.79 25.97
CA LEU A 49 29.26 -8.05 26.74
C LEU A 49 30.60 -8.79 26.70
N ALA A 50 31.68 -8.15 26.24
CA ALA A 50 33.00 -8.79 26.07
C ALA A 50 33.48 -9.60 27.30
N ASN A 51 33.05 -9.23 28.51
CA ASN A 51 33.42 -9.89 29.76
C ASN A 51 32.24 -10.56 30.53
N ASP A 52 30.99 -10.49 30.04
CA ASP A 52 29.82 -11.11 30.70
C ASP A 52 29.02 -11.98 29.72
N ASP A 53 29.35 -13.27 29.70
CA ASP A 53 28.72 -14.29 28.86
C ASP A 53 27.28 -14.65 29.28
N ARG A 54 26.71 -14.02 30.33
CA ARG A 54 25.37 -14.37 30.81
C ARG A 54 24.32 -13.54 30.05
N PRO A 55 23.40 -14.16 29.28
CA PRO A 55 22.34 -13.44 28.58
C PRO A 55 21.36 -12.78 29.56
N LEU A 56 20.63 -11.78 29.07
CA LEU A 56 19.39 -11.32 29.67
C LEU A 56 18.36 -12.45 29.57
N LYS A 57 17.89 -12.96 30.71
CA LYS A 57 16.93 -14.08 30.76
C LYS A 57 15.53 -13.54 31.03
N LEU A 58 14.58 -13.85 30.14
CA LEU A 58 13.18 -13.49 30.29
C LEU A 58 12.32 -14.75 30.42
N SER A 59 11.57 -14.85 31.51
CA SER A 59 10.70 -16.01 31.81
C SER A 59 9.23 -15.62 31.96
N THR A 60 8.89 -14.34 31.81
CA THR A 60 7.53 -13.82 31.84
C THR A 60 7.32 -12.87 30.65
N GLN A 61 6.09 -12.40 30.46
CA GLN A 61 5.77 -11.42 29.43
C GLN A 61 6.53 -10.10 29.66
N HIS A 62 7.15 -9.56 28.60
CA HIS A 62 7.86 -8.28 28.62
C HIS A 62 7.64 -7.50 27.33
N GLU A 63 7.54 -6.18 27.43
CA GLU A 63 7.56 -5.24 26.30
C GLU A 63 8.69 -4.24 26.55
N ILE A 64 9.74 -4.32 25.75
CA ILE A 64 10.98 -3.56 25.93
C ILE A 64 11.17 -2.67 24.71
N ILE A 65 11.09 -1.36 24.94
CA ILE A 65 11.09 -0.36 23.87
C ILE A 65 12.32 0.53 24.01
N CYS A 66 13.07 0.74 22.94
CA CYS A 66 14.08 1.78 22.90
C CYS A 66 13.43 3.15 22.64
N ALA A 67 13.75 4.16 23.45
CA ALA A 67 13.18 5.50 23.30
C ALA A 67 13.54 6.16 21.96
N LYS A 68 14.66 5.75 21.34
CA LYS A 68 15.10 6.17 20.02
C LYS A 68 15.63 4.95 19.26
N GLU A 69 14.93 4.60 18.18
CA GLU A 69 15.24 3.45 17.34
C GLU A 69 16.72 3.36 16.97
N GLY A 70 17.28 2.14 17.05
CA GLY A 70 18.66 1.83 16.71
C GLY A 70 19.71 2.38 17.68
N LYS A 71 19.31 3.04 18.77
CA LYS A 71 20.23 3.64 19.76
C LYS A 71 20.32 2.90 21.08
N CYS A 72 19.65 1.76 21.23
CA CYS A 72 19.82 0.83 22.35
C CYS A 72 20.63 -0.37 21.87
N VAL A 73 21.95 -0.26 21.97
CA VAL A 73 22.92 -1.20 21.37
C VAL A 73 23.44 -2.17 22.43
N ILE A 74 23.35 -3.47 22.14
CA ILE A 74 23.97 -4.54 22.90
C ILE A 74 24.97 -5.23 21.97
N GLU A 75 26.26 -5.24 22.32
CA GLU A 75 27.33 -5.76 21.47
C GLU A 75 28.14 -6.86 22.16
N GLY A 76 28.60 -7.85 21.40
CA GLY A 76 29.44 -8.94 21.88
C GLY A 76 28.71 -10.02 22.68
N GLY A 77 29.52 -10.91 23.29
CA GLY A 77 29.06 -12.03 24.12
C GLY A 77 28.54 -13.22 23.31
N LYS A 78 28.36 -14.38 23.94
CA LYS A 78 27.82 -15.56 23.24
C LYS A 78 26.34 -15.40 22.87
N THR A 79 25.54 -14.97 23.84
CA THR A 79 24.10 -14.76 23.68
C THR A 79 23.69 -13.56 24.50
N GLN A 80 22.90 -12.67 23.90
CA GLN A 80 22.51 -11.40 24.51
C GLN A 80 21.15 -11.53 25.20
N LEU A 81 20.19 -12.19 24.55
CA LEU A 81 18.83 -12.39 25.06
C LEU A 81 18.44 -13.88 25.02
N LYS A 82 17.84 -14.36 26.10
CA LYS A 82 17.29 -15.72 26.19
C LYS A 82 15.90 -15.73 26.79
N ILE A 83 14.93 -16.25 26.04
CA ILE A 83 13.51 -16.32 26.42
C ILE A 83 13.19 -17.77 26.80
N LEU A 84 12.81 -17.99 28.06
CA LEU A 84 12.87 -19.30 28.72
C LEU A 84 11.53 -19.99 28.91
N SER A 85 10.42 -19.26 28.92
CA SER A 85 9.11 -19.79 29.31
C SER A 85 8.12 -19.77 28.16
N ALA A 86 7.23 -20.76 28.13
CA ALA A 86 6.11 -20.79 27.18
C ALA A 86 5.08 -19.68 27.44
N SER A 87 5.02 -19.17 28.67
CA SER A 87 4.19 -18.03 29.04
C SER A 87 4.85 -16.67 28.78
N ALA A 88 6.11 -16.64 28.33
CA ALA A 88 6.82 -15.39 28.04
C ALA A 88 6.51 -14.94 26.62
N SER A 89 5.55 -14.02 26.46
CA SER A 89 5.45 -13.22 25.24
C SER A 89 6.34 -11.99 25.37
N VAL A 90 7.37 -11.88 24.54
CA VAL A 90 8.32 -10.76 24.57
C VAL A 90 8.19 -9.96 23.30
N SER A 91 8.04 -8.65 23.47
CA SER A 91 8.13 -7.67 22.39
C SER A 91 9.37 -6.82 22.59
N ILE A 92 10.23 -6.77 21.57
CA ILE A 92 11.43 -5.93 21.51
C ILE A 92 11.25 -4.92 20.39
N HIS A 93 11.43 -3.63 20.71
CA HIS A 93 11.20 -2.54 19.78
C HIS A 93 12.39 -1.58 19.74
N GLY A 94 13.00 -1.36 18.57
CA GLY A 94 14.00 -0.32 18.36
C GLY A 94 15.42 -0.64 18.84
N PHE A 95 15.74 -1.92 19.13
CA PHE A 95 17.05 -2.34 19.64
C PHE A 95 18.03 -2.69 18.54
N THR A 96 19.32 -2.65 18.85
CA THR A 96 20.39 -3.15 17.98
C THR A 96 21.20 -4.21 18.71
N PHE A 97 21.29 -5.40 18.13
CA PHE A 97 22.04 -6.55 18.64
C PHE A 97 23.23 -6.82 17.71
N LYS A 98 24.46 -6.71 18.22
CA LYS A 98 25.68 -6.86 17.41
C LYS A 98 26.66 -7.88 17.95
N GLU A 99 27.42 -8.51 17.06
CA GLU A 99 28.63 -9.27 17.41
C GLU A 99 28.42 -10.43 18.40
N ALA A 100 27.21 -11.00 18.47
CA ALA A 100 26.99 -12.19 19.27
C ALA A 100 27.70 -13.38 18.63
N THR A 101 28.41 -14.20 19.41
CA THR A 101 29.22 -15.32 18.87
C THR A 101 28.51 -16.68 18.88
N ARG A 102 27.20 -16.71 19.15
CA ARG A 102 26.38 -17.93 19.07
C ARG A 102 24.99 -17.68 18.50
N SER A 103 24.25 -16.77 19.12
CA SER A 103 22.94 -16.28 18.70
C SER A 103 22.66 -15.02 19.52
N ALA A 104 22.28 -13.90 18.91
CA ALA A 104 21.88 -12.71 19.67
C ALA A 104 20.67 -13.02 20.56
N VAL A 105 19.64 -13.65 20.00
CA VAL A 105 18.40 -14.02 20.69
C VAL A 105 18.13 -15.51 20.59
N ILE A 106 17.84 -16.16 21.72
CA ILE A 106 17.41 -17.57 21.79
C ILE A 106 16.06 -17.68 22.48
N VAL A 107 15.06 -18.23 21.80
CA VAL A 107 13.76 -18.62 22.35
C VAL A 107 13.75 -20.12 22.57
N THR A 108 13.67 -20.57 23.83
CA THR A 108 13.78 -22.00 24.16
C THR A 108 12.46 -22.71 24.39
N ALA A 109 11.35 -21.98 24.45
CA ALA A 109 10.03 -22.52 24.74
C ALA A 109 9.00 -22.07 23.68
N PRO A 110 7.90 -22.83 23.49
CA PRO A 110 6.81 -22.43 22.61
C PRO A 110 6.14 -21.15 23.12
N SER A 111 6.26 -20.04 22.39
CA SER A 111 5.70 -18.75 22.77
C SER A 111 5.74 -17.76 21.61
N GLU A 112 4.93 -16.70 21.70
CA GLU A 112 4.87 -15.62 20.71
C GLU A 112 5.87 -14.51 21.02
N GLN A 113 6.73 -14.19 20.06
CA GLN A 113 7.74 -13.13 20.18
C GLN A 113 7.59 -12.12 19.04
N SER A 114 7.72 -10.84 19.35
CA SER A 114 7.74 -9.78 18.34
C SER A 114 9.03 -8.98 18.37
N PHE A 115 9.60 -8.76 17.19
CA PHE A 115 10.77 -7.92 16.96
C PHE A 115 10.39 -6.85 15.95
N CYS A 116 10.37 -5.61 16.40
CA CYS A 116 9.91 -4.47 15.63
C CYS A 116 11.04 -3.45 15.54
N TYR A 117 11.33 -2.92 14.36
CA TYR A 117 12.37 -1.88 14.19
C TYR A 117 13.70 -2.27 14.83
N THR A 118 14.03 -3.57 14.77
CA THR A 118 15.19 -4.13 15.46
C THR A 118 16.27 -4.43 14.44
N THR A 119 17.51 -4.08 14.77
CA THR A 119 18.68 -4.35 13.92
C THR A 119 19.50 -5.49 14.51
N PHE A 120 19.84 -6.46 13.69
CA PHE A 120 20.78 -7.54 13.99
C PHE A 120 21.97 -7.41 13.05
N ASP A 121 23.14 -7.08 13.58
CA ASP A 121 24.31 -6.74 12.77
C ASP A 121 25.54 -7.57 13.18
N SER A 122 26.17 -8.24 12.22
CA SER A 122 27.45 -8.91 12.42
C SER A 122 27.43 -9.97 13.54
N ASN A 123 26.31 -10.66 13.73
CA ASN A 123 26.23 -11.79 14.66
C ASN A 123 26.69 -13.08 13.97
N ASP A 124 27.44 -13.93 14.68
CA ASP A 124 27.92 -15.23 14.19
C ASP A 124 27.35 -16.38 15.05
N GLY A 125 26.87 -17.45 14.41
CA GLY A 125 26.14 -18.48 15.14
C GLY A 125 25.93 -19.81 14.42
N ALA A 126 25.99 -20.93 15.15
CA ALA A 126 25.73 -22.23 14.52
C ALA A 126 24.27 -22.39 14.03
N ARG A 127 23.27 -21.83 14.72
CA ARG A 127 21.85 -21.96 14.37
C ARG A 127 21.13 -20.66 14.74
N GLY A 128 20.77 -19.83 13.76
CA GLY A 128 20.14 -18.55 14.02
C GLY A 128 21.10 -17.59 14.69
N SER A 129 21.98 -16.96 13.93
CA SER A 129 22.95 -16.01 14.49
C SER A 129 22.29 -14.75 15.04
N ALA A 130 21.22 -14.27 14.41
CA ALA A 130 20.36 -13.23 14.96
C ALA A 130 19.33 -13.83 15.93
N ILE A 131 18.45 -14.69 15.44
CA ILE A 131 17.33 -15.24 16.21
C ILE A 131 17.27 -16.76 16.06
N ARG A 132 17.16 -17.46 17.19
CA ARG A 132 16.92 -18.90 17.25
C ARG A 132 15.62 -19.21 17.98
N GLY A 133 14.58 -19.61 17.24
CA GLY A 133 13.31 -20.11 17.73
C GLY A 133 13.32 -21.63 17.96
N ALA A 134 12.68 -22.09 19.05
CA ALA A 134 12.46 -23.51 19.32
C ALA A 134 11.13 -23.99 18.68
N LYS A 135 10.86 -25.29 18.77
CA LYS A 135 9.60 -25.85 18.29
C LYS A 135 8.40 -25.19 18.98
N GLY A 136 7.39 -24.82 18.19
CA GLY A 136 6.18 -24.15 18.68
C GLY A 136 6.35 -22.67 19.05
N THR A 137 7.52 -22.07 18.77
CA THR A 137 7.69 -20.62 18.85
C THR A 137 7.00 -19.95 17.66
N GLU A 138 6.32 -18.83 17.89
CA GLU A 138 5.84 -17.94 16.82
C GLU A 138 6.67 -16.65 16.84
N LEU A 139 7.35 -16.36 15.73
CA LEU A 139 8.17 -15.16 15.58
C LEU A 139 7.49 -14.18 14.64
N PHE A 140 7.15 -13.00 15.13
CA PHE A 140 6.72 -11.86 14.32
C PHE A 140 7.89 -10.88 14.19
N ILE A 141 8.36 -10.68 12.97
CA ILE A 141 9.49 -9.80 12.64
C ILE A 141 8.93 -8.73 11.72
N SER A 142 9.01 -7.46 12.12
CA SER A 142 8.50 -6.38 11.30
C SER A 142 9.43 -5.17 11.30
N GLN A 143 9.60 -4.57 10.12
CA GLN A 143 10.44 -3.38 9.93
C GLN A 143 11.85 -3.54 10.52
N SER A 144 12.37 -4.75 10.52
CA SER A 144 13.64 -5.09 11.17
C SER A 144 14.72 -5.33 10.11
N SER A 145 15.98 -5.12 10.50
CA SER A 145 17.13 -5.21 9.60
C SER A 145 18.13 -6.26 10.09
N PHE A 146 18.57 -7.14 9.19
CA PHE A 146 19.48 -8.23 9.45
C PHE A 146 20.69 -8.10 8.52
N VAL A 147 21.79 -7.57 9.02
CA VAL A 147 22.95 -7.16 8.20
C VAL A 147 24.19 -7.94 8.59
N ARG A 148 24.92 -8.48 7.62
CA ARG A 148 26.24 -9.14 7.82
C ARG A 148 26.25 -10.27 8.86
N ASN A 149 25.14 -10.95 9.10
CA ASN A 149 25.13 -12.04 10.07
C ASN A 149 25.62 -13.34 9.44
N GLY A 150 26.46 -14.08 10.15
CA GLY A 150 27.03 -15.36 9.72
C GLY A 150 26.42 -16.53 10.47
N ALA A 151 26.06 -17.62 9.79
CA ALA A 151 25.59 -18.82 10.48
C ALA A 151 25.93 -20.15 9.81
N LYS A 152 25.73 -21.28 10.49
CA LYS A 152 25.66 -22.57 9.76
C LYS A 152 24.26 -22.83 9.20
N LEU A 153 23.23 -22.45 9.95
CA LEU A 153 21.82 -22.64 9.61
C LEU A 153 21.05 -21.33 9.80
N GLY A 154 21.32 -20.37 8.92
CA GLY A 154 20.63 -19.10 8.76
C GLY A 154 20.73 -18.06 9.85
N THR A 155 20.54 -16.81 9.45
CA THR A 155 20.48 -15.66 10.34
C THR A 155 19.31 -15.77 11.30
N VAL A 156 18.13 -16.13 10.79
CA VAL A 156 17.01 -16.58 11.61
C VAL A 156 16.81 -18.07 11.44
N PHE A 157 16.90 -18.79 12.54
CA PHE A 157 16.57 -20.21 12.62
C PHE A 157 15.30 -20.39 13.43
N SER A 158 14.32 -21.13 12.95
CA SER A 158 13.13 -21.48 13.73
C SER A 158 12.68 -22.92 13.48
N GLU A 159 12.17 -23.56 14.54
CA GLU A 159 11.42 -24.82 14.47
C GLU A 159 9.90 -24.58 14.66
N GLY A 160 9.47 -23.32 14.57
CA GLY A 160 8.07 -22.91 14.66
C GLY A 160 7.70 -21.89 13.59
N LYS A 161 6.60 -21.16 13.79
CA LYS A 161 6.07 -20.21 12.81
C LYS A 161 6.92 -18.94 12.76
N VAL A 162 7.13 -18.42 11.55
CA VAL A 162 7.79 -17.12 11.34
C VAL A 162 6.93 -16.28 10.41
N GLU A 163 6.73 -15.02 10.77
CA GLU A 163 6.09 -14.00 9.93
C GLU A 163 7.04 -12.81 9.83
N ALA A 164 7.55 -12.53 8.63
CA ALA A 164 8.46 -11.42 8.35
C ALA A 164 7.76 -10.38 7.47
N VAL A 165 7.65 -9.15 7.94
CA VAL A 165 6.88 -8.08 7.28
C VAL A 165 7.73 -6.82 7.15
N ASP A 166 7.86 -6.28 5.94
CA ASP A 166 8.56 -5.02 5.66
C ASP A 166 10.00 -4.98 6.23
N SER A 167 10.70 -6.11 6.24
CA SER A 167 12.03 -6.26 6.84
C SER A 167 13.13 -6.36 5.78
N ALA A 168 14.40 -6.25 6.18
CA ALA A 168 15.54 -6.33 5.26
C ALA A 168 16.58 -7.35 5.74
N PHE A 169 17.06 -8.20 4.82
CA PHE A 169 18.13 -9.17 5.05
C PHE A 169 19.26 -8.90 4.06
N GLU A 170 20.39 -8.39 4.55
CA GLU A 170 21.48 -7.87 3.73
C GLU A 170 22.84 -8.48 4.10
N ASP A 171 23.60 -8.92 3.09
CA ASP A 171 24.97 -9.43 3.24
C ASP A 171 25.11 -10.57 4.27
N ASN A 172 24.04 -11.35 4.52
CA ASN A 172 24.11 -12.46 5.46
C ASN A 172 24.77 -13.67 4.80
N PHE A 173 25.53 -14.46 5.58
CA PHE A 173 26.19 -15.64 5.06
C PHE A 173 25.83 -16.92 5.84
N SER A 174 25.75 -18.05 5.16
CA SER A 174 25.58 -19.36 5.79
C SER A 174 26.38 -20.47 5.13
N THR A 175 26.91 -21.41 5.91
CA THR A 175 27.72 -22.53 5.35
C THR A 175 26.91 -23.77 4.96
N ILE A 176 25.71 -24.00 5.52
CA ILE A 176 24.93 -25.25 5.28
C ILE A 176 23.53 -24.95 4.78
N GLY A 177 22.82 -23.98 5.39
CA GLY A 177 21.42 -23.70 5.08
C GLY A 177 21.16 -22.32 4.47
N GLY A 178 19.86 -21.99 4.38
CA GLY A 178 19.29 -20.64 4.25
C GLY A 178 20.14 -19.55 4.87
N SER A 179 20.85 -18.68 4.14
CA SER A 179 21.64 -17.58 4.73
C SER A 179 20.79 -16.54 5.46
N ALA A 180 19.65 -16.13 4.91
CA ALA A 180 18.71 -15.25 5.62
C ALA A 180 17.88 -16.05 6.64
N LEU A 181 17.19 -17.09 6.18
CA LEU A 181 16.19 -17.81 6.98
C LEU A 181 16.30 -19.33 6.82
N TYR A 182 16.31 -20.05 7.95
CA TYR A 182 16.26 -21.51 7.97
C TYR A 182 15.15 -22.01 8.90
N LEU A 183 14.11 -22.60 8.33
CA LEU A 183 12.94 -23.10 9.05
C LEU A 183 12.88 -24.63 9.00
N LYS A 184 12.76 -25.26 10.16
CA LYS A 184 12.89 -26.70 10.32
C LYS A 184 11.62 -27.34 10.89
N GLY A 185 10.94 -28.13 10.05
CA GLY A 185 9.87 -29.09 10.38
C GLY A 185 8.60 -28.50 10.99
N GLY A 186 7.45 -28.66 10.33
CA GLY A 186 6.17 -28.19 10.89
C GLY A 186 6.01 -26.67 10.89
N SER A 187 6.90 -25.95 10.23
CA SER A 187 7.07 -24.51 10.40
C SER A 187 6.36 -23.76 9.26
N ASN A 188 5.40 -22.92 9.61
CA ASN A 188 4.75 -22.03 8.65
C ASN A 188 5.56 -20.75 8.49
N PHE A 189 5.81 -20.36 7.26
CA PHE A 189 6.47 -19.10 6.94
C PHE A 189 5.56 -18.18 6.16
N THR A 190 5.40 -16.96 6.65
CA THR A 190 4.78 -15.87 5.89
C THR A 190 5.80 -14.76 5.71
N VAL A 191 5.92 -14.24 4.48
CA VAL A 191 6.82 -13.13 4.19
C VAL A 191 6.12 -12.09 3.31
N ARG A 192 6.22 -10.81 3.67
CA ARG A 192 5.57 -9.71 2.94
C ARG A 192 6.46 -8.47 2.97
N GLY A 193 6.54 -7.73 1.87
CA GLY A 193 7.26 -6.45 1.82
C GLY A 193 8.76 -6.52 2.16
N THR A 194 9.36 -7.72 2.21
CA THR A 194 10.69 -7.96 2.77
C THR A 194 11.74 -8.00 1.66
N SER A 195 12.89 -7.34 1.88
CA SER A 195 14.02 -7.34 0.94
C SER A 195 15.12 -8.34 1.36
N PHE A 196 15.72 -8.99 0.36
CA PHE A 196 16.85 -9.90 0.51
C PHE A 196 17.97 -9.48 -0.44
N LYS A 197 19.05 -8.91 0.08
CA LYS A 197 20.18 -8.42 -0.73
C LYS A 197 21.48 -9.15 -0.37
N ASN A 198 22.23 -9.60 -1.36
CA ASN A 198 23.60 -10.11 -1.21
C ASN A 198 23.78 -11.26 -0.20
N ASN A 199 22.72 -12.03 0.08
CA ASN A 199 22.83 -13.11 1.05
C ASN A 199 23.48 -14.34 0.41
N THR A 200 24.53 -14.90 1.03
CA THR A 200 25.34 -16.00 0.48
C THR A 200 25.18 -17.27 1.31
N GLY A 201 24.52 -18.30 0.78
CA GLY A 201 24.31 -19.57 1.46
C GLY A 201 25.02 -20.74 0.78
N GLY A 202 25.58 -21.67 1.57
CA GLY A 202 26.00 -23.00 1.08
C GLY A 202 24.83 -23.88 0.62
N GLY A 203 23.60 -23.49 0.96
CA GLY A 203 22.35 -23.99 0.41
C GLY A 203 21.55 -22.85 -0.24
N ASN A 204 20.25 -22.76 0.04
CA ASN A 204 19.42 -21.62 -0.41
C ASN A 204 19.63 -20.41 0.51
N PHE A 205 19.11 -19.21 0.21
CA PHE A 205 19.11 -18.12 1.21
C PHE A 205 17.87 -18.17 2.12
N ILE A 206 16.78 -18.82 1.67
CA ILE A 206 15.67 -19.26 2.51
C ILE A 206 15.49 -20.76 2.33
N SER A 207 15.40 -21.51 3.44
CA SER A 207 15.06 -22.92 3.44
C SER A 207 13.83 -23.13 4.32
N VAL A 208 12.71 -23.54 3.74
CA VAL A 208 11.46 -23.84 4.46
C VAL A 208 11.18 -25.33 4.39
N ALA A 209 10.73 -25.93 5.50
CA ALA A 209 10.38 -27.34 5.52
C ALA A 209 8.99 -27.60 4.93
N ASP A 210 7.97 -26.87 5.37
CA ASP A 210 6.56 -27.21 5.10
C ASP A 210 5.89 -26.11 4.24
N MET A 211 5.16 -25.16 4.86
CA MET A 211 4.37 -24.16 4.13
C MET A 211 5.07 -22.82 3.98
N PHE A 212 5.14 -22.35 2.74
CA PHE A 212 5.60 -21.03 2.36
C PHE A 212 4.43 -20.16 1.87
N ASN A 213 4.23 -18.99 2.48
CA ASN A 213 3.20 -18.04 2.09
C ASN A 213 3.85 -16.69 1.73
N ASP A 214 3.92 -16.41 0.43
CA ASP A 214 4.29 -15.10 -0.08
C ASP A 214 3.09 -14.15 0.02
N GLY A 215 3.16 -13.22 0.97
CA GLY A 215 2.19 -12.15 1.15
C GLY A 215 2.32 -10.98 0.17
N GLY A 216 3.26 -11.06 -0.78
CA GLY A 216 3.52 -10.05 -1.81
C GLY A 216 4.53 -8.97 -1.41
N GLY A 217 5.08 -8.28 -2.41
CA GLY A 217 5.98 -7.13 -2.21
C GLY A 217 7.40 -7.47 -1.74
N ASN A 218 7.80 -8.74 -1.79
CA ASN A 218 9.15 -9.18 -1.43
C ASN A 218 10.12 -8.96 -2.59
N THR A 219 11.36 -8.58 -2.30
CA THR A 219 12.40 -8.33 -3.31
C THR A 219 13.69 -9.10 -3.01
N GLY A 220 14.37 -9.57 -4.05
CA GLY A 220 15.69 -10.21 -3.96
C GLY A 220 16.71 -9.50 -4.86
N SER A 221 17.99 -9.41 -4.49
CA SER A 221 19.07 -9.02 -5.42
C SER A 221 20.41 -9.55 -4.93
N GLY A 222 21.28 -9.99 -5.85
CA GLY A 222 22.65 -10.42 -5.52
C GLY A 222 22.79 -11.61 -4.57
N ASN A 223 21.71 -12.34 -4.28
CA ASN A 223 21.79 -13.50 -3.38
C ASN A 223 22.49 -14.67 -4.08
N VAL A 224 23.20 -15.51 -3.34
CA VAL A 224 23.88 -16.71 -3.87
C VAL A 224 23.38 -17.93 -3.10
N GLY A 225 22.86 -18.93 -3.83
CA GLY A 225 22.42 -20.19 -3.24
C GLY A 225 22.11 -21.30 -4.25
N ALA A 226 21.73 -22.48 -3.74
CA ALA A 226 21.49 -23.69 -4.53
C ALA A 226 20.33 -23.57 -5.54
N CYS A 227 19.34 -22.71 -5.26
CA CYS A 227 18.26 -22.32 -6.17
C CYS A 227 18.65 -21.16 -7.12
N GLY A 228 19.94 -20.86 -7.31
CA GLY A 228 20.36 -19.67 -8.04
C GLY A 228 20.18 -18.38 -7.24
N ALA A 229 20.40 -17.24 -7.91
CA ALA A 229 20.27 -15.94 -7.28
C ALA A 229 18.79 -15.60 -7.05
N ASN A 230 18.38 -15.40 -5.79
CA ASN A 230 17.07 -14.85 -5.40
C ASN A 230 15.86 -15.82 -5.25
N GLY A 231 16.05 -17.15 -5.26
CA GLY A 231 15.04 -18.15 -4.82
C GLY A 231 15.05 -18.62 -3.34
N ALA A 232 13.87 -18.71 -2.71
CA ALA A 232 13.59 -19.52 -1.52
C ALA A 232 13.37 -20.99 -1.90
N PHE A 233 13.85 -21.95 -1.09
CA PHE A 233 13.61 -23.37 -1.35
C PHE A 233 12.66 -23.98 -0.34
N VAL A 234 11.61 -24.61 -0.86
CA VAL A 234 10.61 -25.33 -0.10
C VAL A 234 10.94 -26.81 -0.17
N ARG A 235 11.41 -27.38 0.94
CA ARG A 235 12.00 -28.72 0.98
C ARG A 235 10.96 -29.83 0.76
N GLU A 236 9.77 -29.74 1.36
CA GLU A 236 8.72 -30.74 1.15
C GLU A 236 8.25 -30.83 -0.31
N GLU A 237 8.27 -29.71 -1.03
CA GLU A 237 7.89 -29.67 -2.44
C GLU A 237 9.07 -29.88 -3.40
N GLU A 238 10.31 -29.90 -2.87
CA GLU A 238 11.56 -29.89 -3.64
C GLU A 238 11.60 -28.77 -4.71
N LYS A 239 11.01 -27.61 -4.41
CA LYS A 239 10.85 -26.49 -5.35
C LYS A 239 11.53 -25.21 -4.90
N CYS A 240 12.03 -24.47 -5.87
CA CYS A 240 12.49 -23.10 -5.70
C CYS A 240 11.33 -22.12 -5.97
N VAL A 241 11.06 -21.23 -5.03
CA VAL A 241 10.10 -20.13 -5.12
C VAL A 241 10.91 -18.83 -5.17
N TYR A 242 10.82 -18.10 -6.26
CA TYR A 242 11.63 -16.89 -6.47
C TYR A 242 10.89 -15.65 -5.97
N PHE A 243 11.61 -14.73 -5.33
CA PHE A 243 11.09 -13.39 -5.06
C PHE A 243 11.41 -12.49 -6.25
N ASN A 244 10.46 -11.65 -6.62
CA ASN A 244 10.64 -10.74 -7.75
C ASN A 244 11.64 -9.64 -7.37
N GLY A 245 12.84 -9.65 -7.97
CA GLY A 245 13.83 -8.59 -7.80
C GLY A 245 15.11 -8.76 -8.63
N ILE A 246 15.33 -7.73 -9.45
CA ILE A 246 16.54 -7.14 -10.05
C ILE A 246 17.65 -8.11 -10.51
N GLY A 247 17.87 -8.07 -11.83
CA GLY A 247 18.92 -8.78 -12.56
C GLY A 247 20.31 -8.67 -11.94
N THR A 248 21.12 -9.66 -12.28
CA THR A 248 22.50 -9.85 -11.84
C THR A 248 23.43 -8.79 -12.45
N ASP A 249 23.49 -7.59 -11.89
CA ASP A 249 24.56 -6.63 -12.22
C ASP A 249 25.53 -6.46 -11.05
N THR A 250 26.79 -6.79 -11.31
CA THR A 250 27.90 -6.92 -10.35
C THR A 250 28.80 -5.69 -10.30
N ASN A 251 28.28 -4.45 -10.36
CA ASN A 251 29.12 -3.26 -10.20
C ASN A 251 28.41 -2.19 -9.37
N PHE A 252 28.85 -1.99 -8.12
CA PHE A 252 28.42 -0.91 -7.23
C PHE A 252 29.63 -0.12 -6.72
N THR A 253 29.55 1.20 -6.83
CA THR A 253 30.34 2.18 -6.05
C THR A 253 29.45 2.81 -4.99
N ASP A 254 29.99 2.93 -3.77
CA ASP A 254 29.36 3.46 -2.55
C ASP A 254 28.98 4.95 -2.64
N GLU A 255 27.80 5.31 -2.11
CA GLU A 255 27.49 6.67 -1.66
C GLU A 255 26.71 6.67 -0.33
N THR A 256 26.98 7.72 0.46
CA THR A 256 26.83 7.82 1.92
C THR A 256 25.50 8.38 2.43
N ASP A 257 25.19 8.02 3.68
CA ASP A 257 24.01 8.33 4.50
C ASP A 257 23.66 9.84 4.68
N GLU A 258 22.45 10.23 4.26
CA GLU A 258 21.61 11.28 4.87
C GLU A 258 20.12 10.90 4.70
N PRO A 259 19.19 11.37 5.56
CA PRO A 259 17.82 10.83 5.65
C PRO A 259 17.00 11.18 4.41
N THR A 260 16.87 10.21 3.51
CA THR A 260 16.21 10.35 2.21
C THR A 260 14.68 10.31 2.33
N LYS A 261 14.05 11.31 1.70
CA LYS A 261 12.72 11.15 1.11
C LYS A 261 12.73 9.88 0.28
N PHE A 262 11.74 9.03 0.49
CA PHE A 262 11.64 7.70 -0.12
C PHE A 262 11.65 7.78 -1.66
N THR A 263 12.77 7.47 -2.29
CA THR A 263 12.88 7.19 -3.73
C THR A 263 12.83 5.69 -3.94
N VAL A 264 11.79 5.20 -4.62
CA VAL A 264 11.80 3.86 -5.21
C VAL A 264 12.73 3.95 -6.42
N ASN A 265 13.86 3.25 -6.42
CA ASN A 265 14.91 3.34 -7.46
C ASN A 265 14.54 2.64 -8.78
N GLY A 266 13.33 2.88 -9.27
CA GLY A 266 12.93 2.57 -10.64
C GLY A 266 11.95 3.64 -11.07
N THR A 267 12.46 4.69 -11.73
CA THR A 267 11.60 5.73 -12.30
C THR A 267 10.76 5.10 -13.40
N TYR A 268 9.43 5.15 -13.29
CA TYR A 268 8.59 4.80 -14.43
C TYR A 268 8.97 5.68 -15.63
N PRO A 269 9.07 5.11 -16.85
CA PRO A 269 9.47 5.88 -18.00
C PRO A 269 8.47 7.01 -18.23
N LEU A 270 9.00 8.22 -18.38
CA LEU A 270 8.20 9.36 -18.82
C LEU A 270 7.70 9.06 -20.23
N HIS A 271 6.39 9.17 -20.40
CA HIS A 271 5.79 9.03 -21.72
C HIS A 271 5.83 10.38 -22.42
N PRO A 272 6.46 10.49 -23.60
CA PRO A 272 6.46 11.74 -24.35
C PRO A 272 5.01 12.10 -24.72
N VAL A 273 4.73 13.40 -24.84
CA VAL A 273 3.46 13.87 -25.41
C VAL A 273 3.23 13.15 -26.75
N PRO A 274 2.05 12.55 -26.98
CA PRO A 274 1.77 11.88 -28.23
C PRO A 274 2.04 12.81 -29.41
N LYS A 275 2.62 12.29 -30.49
CA LYS A 275 2.97 13.10 -31.68
C LYS A 275 1.78 13.89 -32.23
N ASN A 276 0.57 13.33 -32.10
CA ASN A 276 -0.69 13.97 -32.43
C ASN A 276 -1.63 13.85 -31.21
N PRO A 277 -1.48 14.72 -30.20
CA PRO A 277 -2.28 14.61 -28.98
C PRO A 277 -3.75 14.89 -29.33
N PRO A 278 -4.71 14.12 -28.80
CA PRO A 278 -6.12 14.39 -29.06
C PRO A 278 -6.50 15.79 -28.53
N PRO A 279 -7.51 16.45 -29.10
CA PRO A 279 -7.83 17.84 -28.72
C PRO A 279 -8.12 18.09 -27.23
N GLY A 280 -8.50 17.06 -26.48
CA GLY A 280 -8.72 17.13 -25.03
C GLY A 280 -7.54 16.65 -24.17
N TYR A 281 -6.37 16.40 -24.77
CA TYR A 281 -5.19 15.90 -24.07
C TYR A 281 -4.68 16.89 -23.03
N PHE A 282 -4.26 16.36 -21.90
CA PHE A 282 -3.59 17.08 -20.82
C PHE A 282 -2.58 16.16 -20.15
N ASN A 283 -1.61 16.75 -19.46
CA ASN A 283 -0.72 16.00 -18.58
C ASN A 283 -0.48 16.74 -17.25
N TYR A 284 0.27 16.09 -16.36
CA TYR A 284 0.62 16.60 -15.04
C TYR A 284 2.04 17.16 -14.96
N ASP A 285 2.70 17.33 -16.11
CA ASP A 285 4.02 17.94 -16.16
C ASP A 285 3.89 19.45 -15.93
N MET A 286 4.56 19.95 -14.89
CA MET A 286 4.53 21.36 -14.53
C MET A 286 5.34 22.23 -15.50
N ASP A 287 6.27 21.61 -16.22
CA ASP A 287 7.15 22.29 -17.16
C ASP A 287 6.57 22.30 -18.59
N ASP A 288 5.49 21.55 -18.85
CA ASP A 288 4.77 21.55 -20.12
C ASP A 288 3.85 22.78 -20.24
N LEU A 289 4.27 23.74 -21.08
CA LEU A 289 3.57 25.01 -21.31
C LEU A 289 2.35 24.90 -22.25
N GLU A 290 2.10 23.72 -22.83
CA GLU A 290 1.02 23.45 -23.79
C GLU A 290 -0.07 22.56 -23.19
N TYR A 291 0.30 21.47 -22.52
CA TYR A 291 -0.64 20.48 -21.97
C TYR A 291 -0.57 20.31 -20.45
N GLY A 292 0.43 20.92 -19.80
CA GLY A 292 0.61 20.87 -18.35
C GLY A 292 -0.38 21.72 -17.56
N PRO A 293 -0.42 21.61 -16.22
CA PRO A 293 -1.41 22.29 -15.37
C PRO A 293 -1.49 23.80 -15.54
N THR A 294 -0.40 24.47 -15.92
CA THR A 294 -0.38 25.91 -16.21
C THR A 294 -1.09 26.27 -17.52
N ALA A 295 -1.26 25.31 -18.43
CA ALA A 295 -1.85 25.47 -19.76
C ALA A 295 -3.24 24.85 -19.88
N TRP A 296 -3.73 24.13 -18.86
CA TRP A 296 -5.00 23.41 -18.89
C TRP A 296 -6.21 24.23 -19.31
N HIS A 297 -6.19 25.55 -19.14
CA HIS A 297 -7.26 26.45 -19.57
C HIS A 297 -7.40 26.63 -21.07
N LYS A 298 -6.34 26.31 -21.82
CA LYS A 298 -6.34 26.35 -23.28
C LYS A 298 -7.00 25.10 -23.87
N ILE A 299 -7.16 24.05 -23.06
CA ILE A 299 -7.73 22.78 -23.50
C ILE A 299 -9.22 22.99 -23.81
N PRO A 300 -9.69 22.69 -25.03
CA PRO A 300 -11.10 22.77 -25.37
C PRO A 300 -11.95 21.92 -24.43
N ALA A 301 -12.77 22.56 -23.60
CA ALA A 301 -13.59 21.89 -22.59
C ALA A 301 -14.39 20.73 -23.19
N THR A 302 -15.02 20.97 -24.35
CA THR A 302 -15.89 20.01 -25.05
C THR A 302 -15.17 18.77 -25.59
N GLN A 303 -13.84 18.74 -25.55
CA GLN A 303 -13.02 17.64 -26.05
C GLN A 303 -12.41 16.79 -24.92
N THR A 304 -12.51 17.24 -23.67
CA THR A 304 -11.98 16.53 -22.49
C THR A 304 -12.79 15.29 -22.18
N ASP A 305 -12.15 14.28 -21.59
CA ASP A 305 -12.84 13.05 -21.18
C ASP A 305 -13.85 13.29 -20.06
N ALA A 306 -13.55 14.23 -19.15
CA ALA A 306 -14.49 14.68 -18.13
C ALA A 306 -15.75 15.27 -18.77
N TYR A 307 -15.62 16.18 -19.73
CA TYR A 307 -16.78 16.74 -20.43
C TYR A 307 -17.58 15.65 -21.14
N LYS A 308 -16.94 14.75 -21.89
CA LYS A 308 -17.65 13.67 -22.61
C LYS A 308 -18.46 12.82 -21.65
N TYR A 309 -17.88 12.44 -20.50
CA TYR A 309 -18.57 11.67 -19.48
C TYR A 309 -19.76 12.45 -18.86
N TRP A 310 -19.51 13.70 -18.47
CA TRP A 310 -20.49 14.52 -17.75
C TRP A 310 -21.58 15.11 -18.64
N LYS A 311 -21.33 15.29 -19.94
CA LYS A 311 -22.31 15.76 -20.91
C LYS A 311 -23.55 14.87 -20.96
N ASP A 312 -23.36 13.56 -20.88
CA ASP A 312 -24.47 12.60 -20.84
C ASP A 312 -25.32 12.70 -19.56
N LEU A 313 -24.87 13.51 -18.59
CA LEU A 313 -25.51 13.75 -17.30
C LEU A 313 -25.85 15.23 -17.12
N GLU A 314 -25.80 16.02 -18.19
CA GLU A 314 -26.10 17.45 -18.19
C GLU A 314 -27.50 17.73 -17.65
N GLU A 315 -28.47 16.82 -17.85
CA GLU A 315 -29.81 16.94 -17.27
C GLU A 315 -29.81 16.95 -15.71
N TYR A 316 -28.77 16.41 -15.09
CA TYR A 316 -28.63 16.34 -13.63
C TYR A 316 -27.72 17.43 -13.06
N MET A 317 -27.01 18.16 -13.91
CA MET A 317 -26.02 19.13 -13.49
C MET A 317 -26.41 20.54 -13.93
N PRO A 318 -26.45 21.51 -13.02
CA PRO A 318 -26.88 22.87 -13.34
C PRO A 318 -25.81 23.69 -14.09
N ALA A 319 -24.60 23.18 -14.28
CA ALA A 319 -23.48 23.99 -14.73
C ALA A 319 -23.10 23.71 -16.19
N ASP A 320 -22.70 24.79 -16.84
CA ASP A 320 -22.12 24.77 -18.16
C ASP A 320 -20.73 24.11 -18.12
N MET A 321 -20.64 22.91 -18.68
CA MET A 321 -19.39 22.16 -18.84
C MET A 321 -18.63 22.57 -20.12
N THR A 322 -19.18 23.48 -20.93
CA THR A 322 -18.55 23.94 -22.18
C THR A 322 -17.51 25.04 -21.98
N GLU A 323 -17.48 25.68 -20.79
CA GLU A 323 -16.42 26.61 -20.39
C GLU A 323 -15.31 25.88 -19.62
N ASN A 324 -14.06 26.04 -20.05
CA ASN A 324 -12.91 25.57 -19.29
C ASN A 324 -12.52 26.61 -18.23
N THR A 325 -12.66 26.25 -16.95
CA THR A 325 -12.39 27.15 -15.83
C THR A 325 -11.07 26.87 -15.10
N CYS A 326 -10.12 26.15 -15.73
CA CYS A 326 -8.86 25.77 -15.09
C CYS A 326 -7.92 26.96 -14.76
N ASP A 327 -7.92 28.05 -15.54
CA ASP A 327 -7.09 29.28 -15.34
C ASP A 327 -7.92 30.54 -15.14
N SER A 328 -9.25 30.42 -15.15
CA SER A 328 -10.04 31.63 -15.30
C SER A 328 -9.75 32.54 -14.11
N LYS A 329 -9.33 33.79 -14.40
CA LYS A 329 -9.38 34.86 -13.40
C LYS A 329 -10.75 34.90 -12.73
N LYS A 330 -11.81 34.37 -13.37
CA LYS A 330 -13.10 34.01 -12.76
C LYS A 330 -12.99 32.94 -11.65
N SER A 331 -12.37 31.78 -11.87
CA SER A 331 -12.13 30.76 -10.83
C SER A 331 -11.22 31.26 -9.70
N PHE A 332 -10.23 32.11 -10.02
CA PHE A 332 -9.42 32.81 -9.02
C PHE A 332 -10.19 33.90 -8.28
N ASN A 333 -11.14 34.58 -8.92
CA ASN A 333 -12.01 35.55 -8.26
C ASN A 333 -13.04 34.85 -7.35
N GLU A 334 -13.52 33.67 -7.75
CA GLU A 334 -14.46 32.84 -6.98
C GLU A 334 -13.78 31.92 -5.97
N ASN A 335 -12.47 31.67 -6.07
CA ASN A 335 -11.60 30.97 -5.10
C ASN A 335 -12.11 29.56 -4.70
N ARG A 336 -12.53 28.76 -5.68
CA ARG A 336 -13.04 27.38 -5.45
C ARG A 336 -12.25 26.30 -6.17
N ALA A 337 -11.03 26.57 -6.62
CA ALA A 337 -10.23 25.57 -7.32
C ALA A 337 -9.79 24.44 -6.37
N SER A 338 -9.87 23.20 -6.86
CA SER A 338 -9.44 21.96 -6.18
C SER A 338 -8.24 21.35 -6.91
N PRO A 339 -7.35 20.60 -6.23
CA PRO A 339 -7.39 20.25 -4.80
C PRO A 339 -6.93 21.39 -3.90
N VAL A 340 -7.27 21.31 -2.61
CA VAL A 340 -6.85 22.28 -1.59
C VAL A 340 -6.15 21.59 -0.43
N ASN A 341 -5.42 22.39 0.35
CA ASN A 341 -4.89 21.94 1.63
C ASN A 341 -5.94 22.07 2.74
N LEU A 342 -6.39 20.93 3.25
CA LEU A 342 -7.42 20.83 4.27
C LEU A 342 -6.82 21.17 5.63
N ARG A 343 -7.24 22.31 6.17
CA ARG A 343 -6.87 22.76 7.52
C ARG A 343 -8.13 23.20 8.24
N ASN A 344 -8.11 23.16 9.57
CA ASN A 344 -9.19 23.75 10.34
C ASN A 344 -9.24 25.25 10.03
N THR A 345 -10.39 25.74 9.60
CA THR A 345 -10.67 27.17 9.54
C THR A 345 -11.65 27.54 10.65
N ASP A 346 -11.93 28.82 10.82
CA ASP A 346 -12.94 29.31 11.76
C ASP A 346 -14.38 29.06 11.29
N ASP A 347 -14.58 28.47 10.10
CA ASP A 347 -15.91 28.12 9.62
C ASP A 347 -16.50 26.93 10.38
N ASN A 348 -17.68 27.14 10.96
CA ASN A 348 -18.45 26.10 11.63
C ASN A 348 -18.97 25.07 10.62
N CYS A 349 -18.90 23.79 10.99
CA CYS A 349 -19.60 22.73 10.27
C CYS A 349 -21.10 23.03 10.23
N LYS A 350 -21.70 22.90 9.05
CA LYS A 350 -23.15 23.11 8.84
C LYS A 350 -23.93 21.81 8.75
N GLU A 351 -23.23 20.70 8.90
CA GLU A 351 -23.78 19.36 8.74
C GLU A 351 -24.30 18.80 10.07
N PHE A 352 -25.39 18.05 10.00
CA PHE A 352 -26.15 17.59 11.17
C PHE A 352 -26.20 16.05 11.30
N HIS A 353 -25.57 15.34 10.37
CA HIS A 353 -25.43 13.89 10.38
C HIS A 353 -24.14 13.44 9.70
N GLN A 354 -23.77 12.19 9.96
CA GLN A 354 -22.71 11.47 9.27
C GLN A 354 -23.13 10.98 7.89
N PHE A 355 -22.18 10.51 7.10
CA PHE A 355 -22.49 9.65 5.95
C PHE A 355 -23.26 8.41 6.40
N ARG A 356 -24.39 8.14 5.73
CA ARG A 356 -25.15 6.91 5.97
C ARG A 356 -25.21 6.12 4.68
N PRO A 357 -24.35 5.10 4.52
CA PRO A 357 -24.46 4.19 3.40
C PRO A 357 -25.80 3.45 3.42
N ASN A 358 -26.36 3.24 2.23
CA ASN A 358 -27.57 2.47 2.06
C ASN A 358 -27.26 0.99 2.32
N ARG A 359 -27.75 0.48 3.44
CA ARG A 359 -27.50 -0.91 3.86
C ARG A 359 -27.96 -1.94 2.83
N LYS A 360 -29.02 -1.64 2.05
CA LYS A 360 -29.52 -2.54 1.01
C LYS A 360 -28.48 -2.77 -0.10
N THR A 361 -27.54 -1.82 -0.25
CA THR A 361 -26.45 -1.84 -1.24
C THR A 361 -25.10 -2.29 -0.65
N MET A 362 -25.00 -2.51 0.66
CA MET A 362 -23.73 -2.85 1.34
C MET A 362 -23.41 -4.35 1.37
N HIS A 363 -24.41 -5.22 1.38
CA HIS A 363 -24.19 -6.65 1.65
C HIS A 363 -24.65 -7.59 0.55
N ARG A 364 -25.13 -7.04 -0.57
CA ARG A 364 -25.34 -7.85 -1.75
C ARG A 364 -24.01 -7.88 -2.48
N PRO A 365 -23.32 -9.04 -2.57
CA PRO A 365 -22.41 -9.19 -3.69
C PRO A 365 -23.26 -8.90 -4.94
N LEU A 366 -22.68 -8.26 -5.95
CA LEU A 366 -23.38 -7.94 -7.21
C LEU A 366 -23.69 -9.25 -7.98
N LEU A 367 -24.35 -10.19 -7.31
CA LEU A 367 -24.76 -11.53 -7.72
C LEU A 367 -25.91 -11.38 -8.68
N GLY A 368 -25.52 -11.24 -9.93
CA GLY A 368 -26.37 -11.50 -11.08
C GLY A 368 -25.72 -10.93 -12.31
N ASN A 369 -24.66 -11.57 -12.83
CA ASN A 369 -24.05 -11.31 -14.15
C ASN A 369 -23.72 -9.87 -14.55
N TYR A 370 -23.92 -8.87 -13.68
CA TYR A 370 -23.31 -7.57 -13.81
C TYR A 370 -21.84 -7.80 -13.48
N SER A 371 -21.07 -8.23 -14.49
CA SER A 371 -19.61 -8.14 -14.47
C SER A 371 -19.29 -6.79 -13.87
N LEU A 372 -18.42 -6.74 -12.86
CA LEU A 372 -17.92 -5.51 -12.27
C LEU A 372 -18.02 -4.35 -13.27
N ASN A 373 -18.96 -3.44 -12.98
CA ASN A 373 -18.85 -1.99 -13.14
C ASN A 373 -17.65 -1.57 -13.98
N SER A 374 -17.85 -1.01 -15.18
CA SER A 374 -16.77 -0.84 -16.16
C SER A 374 -15.49 -0.32 -15.50
N LEU A 375 -14.51 -1.22 -15.44
CA LEU A 375 -13.18 -0.93 -14.93
C LEU A 375 -12.42 -0.26 -16.07
N GLU A 376 -11.98 0.96 -15.83
CA GLU A 376 -11.31 1.78 -16.83
C GLU A 376 -9.96 2.23 -16.27
N ILE A 377 -8.87 1.86 -16.94
CA ILE A 377 -7.55 2.42 -16.65
C ILE A 377 -7.43 3.69 -17.49
N LYS A 378 -7.65 4.83 -16.86
CA LYS A 378 -7.50 6.14 -17.51
C LYS A 378 -6.04 6.54 -17.53
N SER A 379 -5.73 7.54 -18.34
CA SER A 379 -4.40 8.15 -18.39
C SER A 379 -3.91 8.71 -17.04
N HIS A 380 -4.83 9.07 -16.15
CA HIS A 380 -4.56 9.78 -14.90
C HIS A 380 -5.21 9.14 -13.66
N SER A 381 -5.94 8.04 -13.80
CA SER A 381 -6.63 7.40 -12.68
C SER A 381 -7.01 5.95 -12.98
N LEU A 382 -7.28 5.18 -11.92
CA LEU A 382 -7.93 3.88 -12.02
C LEU A 382 -9.42 4.08 -11.66
N ARG A 383 -10.35 3.86 -12.59
CA ARG A 383 -11.77 4.19 -12.42
C ARG A 383 -12.66 2.94 -12.35
N ILE A 384 -13.55 2.90 -11.37
CA ILE A 384 -14.62 1.91 -11.21
C ILE A 384 -15.97 2.62 -11.44
N SER A 385 -16.66 2.31 -12.53
CA SER A 385 -17.90 2.99 -12.93
C SER A 385 -19.15 2.15 -12.67
N TYR A 386 -20.13 2.69 -11.96
CA TYR A 386 -21.37 1.99 -11.63
C TYR A 386 -22.43 2.20 -12.71
N PRO A 387 -23.31 1.19 -12.94
CA PRO A 387 -24.40 1.33 -13.89
C PRO A 387 -25.33 2.46 -13.48
N ARG A 388 -25.80 3.21 -14.48
CA ARG A 388 -26.84 4.22 -14.27
C ARG A 388 -28.14 3.51 -13.93
N VAL A 389 -28.80 3.96 -12.87
CA VAL A 389 -30.09 3.41 -12.44
C VAL A 389 -31.15 4.49 -12.58
N ASP A 390 -32.03 4.33 -13.57
CA ASP A 390 -33.12 5.28 -13.81
C ASP A 390 -34.25 5.12 -12.79
N LYS A 391 -34.37 3.92 -12.20
CA LYS A 391 -35.35 3.56 -11.17
C LYS A 391 -34.67 3.41 -9.80
N GLU A 392 -35.44 3.35 -8.72
CA GLU A 392 -34.95 3.11 -7.35
C GLU A 392 -34.39 1.68 -7.15
N ASP A 393 -33.62 1.16 -8.12
CA ASP A 393 -33.08 -0.18 -8.04
C ASP A 393 -31.93 -0.21 -7.01
N LEU A 394 -32.06 -1.15 -6.08
CA LEU A 394 -31.42 -1.12 -4.76
C LEU A 394 -29.99 -1.69 -4.76
N THR A 395 -29.32 -1.77 -5.91
CA THR A 395 -28.08 -2.54 -6.07
C THR A 395 -26.82 -1.68 -6.20
N VAL A 396 -26.91 -0.43 -6.69
CA VAL A 396 -25.75 0.46 -6.80
C VAL A 396 -25.41 1.07 -5.44
N PRO A 397 -24.14 1.06 -5.01
CA PRO A 397 -23.71 1.72 -3.79
C PRO A 397 -24.28 3.13 -3.71
N SER A 398 -24.97 3.41 -2.61
CA SER A 398 -25.56 4.73 -2.37
C SER A 398 -25.38 5.15 -0.92
N ALA A 399 -25.40 6.46 -0.66
CA ALA A 399 -25.32 7.02 0.69
C ALA A 399 -26.18 8.28 0.81
N ASP A 400 -26.73 8.49 2.01
CA ASP A 400 -27.23 9.80 2.44
C ASP A 400 -26.02 10.63 2.88
N ILE A 401 -25.70 11.64 2.08
CA ILE A 401 -24.54 12.52 2.25
C ILE A 401 -24.95 13.73 3.09
N PRO A 402 -24.10 14.16 4.04
CA PRO A 402 -24.34 15.38 4.80
C PRO A 402 -24.36 16.60 3.88
N GLN A 403 -25.57 17.13 3.64
CA GLN A 403 -25.87 18.48 3.12
C GLN A 403 -27.39 18.78 3.08
N GLY A 404 -28.22 17.97 3.76
CA GLY A 404 -29.68 18.05 3.62
C GLY A 404 -30.16 17.74 2.19
N TRP A 405 -29.46 16.84 1.49
CA TRP A 405 -29.86 16.36 0.17
C TRP A 405 -31.04 15.39 0.23
N GLY A 406 -31.34 14.86 1.41
CA GLY A 406 -32.65 14.32 1.78
C GLY A 406 -33.01 12.97 1.17
N LYS A 407 -32.07 12.31 0.48
CA LYS A 407 -32.21 10.98 -0.13
C LYS A 407 -30.86 10.28 -0.19
N PHE A 408 -30.88 8.95 -0.27
CA PHE A 408 -29.69 8.18 -0.66
C PHE A 408 -29.36 8.51 -2.12
N LEU A 409 -28.12 8.92 -2.36
CA LEU A 409 -27.63 9.22 -3.69
C LEU A 409 -26.68 8.12 -4.17
N HIS A 410 -26.76 7.79 -5.45
CA HIS A 410 -25.98 6.71 -6.05
C HIS A 410 -24.58 7.19 -6.43
N VAL A 411 -23.59 6.36 -6.13
CA VAL A 411 -22.24 6.53 -6.66
C VAL A 411 -22.29 6.31 -8.16
N ALA A 412 -21.77 7.29 -8.91
CA ALA A 412 -21.62 7.20 -10.35
C ALA A 412 -20.34 6.44 -10.69
N TYR A 413 -19.22 6.85 -10.10
CA TYR A 413 -17.94 6.16 -10.22
C TYR A 413 -17.03 6.53 -9.06
N CYS A 414 -15.99 5.72 -8.86
CA CYS A 414 -14.87 6.01 -7.98
C CYS A 414 -13.57 5.99 -8.78
N GLU A 415 -12.62 6.85 -8.43
CA GLU A 415 -11.30 6.92 -9.04
C GLU A 415 -10.22 6.81 -7.99
N PHE A 416 -9.11 6.16 -8.34
CA PHE A 416 -7.89 6.17 -7.55
C PHE A 416 -6.78 6.94 -8.26
N LYS A 417 -6.07 7.78 -7.52
CA LYS A 417 -4.95 8.61 -7.99
C LYS A 417 -3.72 8.39 -7.13
N VAL A 418 -2.55 8.49 -7.76
CA VAL A 418 -1.24 8.37 -7.10
C VAL A 418 -0.33 9.53 -7.54
N PRO A 419 0.21 10.34 -6.61
CA PRO A 419 -0.12 10.41 -5.19
C PRO A 419 -1.51 11.03 -4.95
N ALA A 420 -1.84 11.32 -3.68
CA ALA A 420 -3.03 12.10 -3.36
C ALA A 420 -2.97 13.52 -3.93
N SER A 421 -4.12 14.04 -4.36
CA SER A 421 -4.26 15.41 -4.86
C SER A 421 -4.47 16.40 -3.71
N HIS A 422 -5.31 16.06 -2.74
CA HIS A 422 -5.49 16.82 -1.52
C HIS A 422 -4.34 16.60 -0.54
N THR A 423 -4.09 17.62 0.28
CA THR A 423 -3.24 17.49 1.46
C THR A 423 -4.06 17.73 2.71
N LEU A 424 -3.74 17.06 3.81
CA LEU A 424 -4.34 17.29 5.11
C LEU A 424 -3.30 17.91 6.02
N ARG A 425 -3.52 19.14 6.48
CA ARG A 425 -2.60 19.86 7.39
C ARG A 425 -1.15 19.97 6.88
N ASN A 426 -0.99 20.18 5.56
CA ASN A 426 0.29 20.14 4.83
C ASN A 426 0.92 18.76 4.63
N GLU A 427 0.28 17.70 5.07
CA GLU A 427 0.78 16.35 4.83
C GLU A 427 0.23 15.86 3.48
N THR A 428 1.14 15.32 2.67
CA THR A 428 0.83 14.65 1.41
C THR A 428 0.61 13.16 1.66
N PHE A 429 -0.33 12.57 0.94
CA PHE A 429 -0.71 11.17 1.08
C PHE A 429 -0.32 10.38 -0.17
N VAL A 430 -0.10 9.08 -0.03
CA VAL A 430 0.48 8.26 -1.09
C VAL A 430 -0.52 7.88 -2.19
N ALA A 431 -1.81 7.94 -1.89
CA ALA A 431 -2.88 7.79 -2.87
C ALA A 431 -4.15 8.49 -2.38
N GLU A 432 -5.10 8.69 -3.28
CA GLU A 432 -6.41 9.25 -2.99
C GLU A 432 -7.48 8.50 -3.78
N MET A 433 -8.63 8.25 -3.14
CA MET A 433 -9.83 7.76 -3.80
C MET A 433 -10.91 8.83 -3.77
N ASP A 434 -11.45 9.18 -4.93
CA ASP A 434 -12.56 10.11 -5.11
C ASP A 434 -13.77 9.36 -5.65
N CYS A 435 -14.89 9.43 -4.94
CA CYS A 435 -16.13 8.80 -5.37
C CYS A 435 -17.20 9.87 -5.62
N TYR A 436 -17.62 9.92 -6.88
CA TYR A 436 -18.54 10.91 -7.41
C TYR A 436 -19.98 10.44 -7.27
N ILE A 437 -20.82 11.30 -6.70
CA ILE A 437 -22.22 11.00 -6.36
C ILE A 437 -23.13 12.03 -7.00
N ILE A 438 -24.04 11.56 -7.85
CA ILE A 438 -24.91 12.40 -8.67
C ILE A 438 -26.26 12.60 -7.98
N GLN A 439 -26.77 13.82 -8.03
CA GLN A 439 -28.11 14.16 -7.57
C GLN A 439 -29.00 14.60 -8.74
N LYS A 440 -30.20 14.01 -8.86
CA LYS A 440 -31.17 14.39 -9.92
C LYS A 440 -31.75 15.81 -9.82
N ALA A 441 -31.41 16.58 -8.78
CA ALA A 441 -32.08 17.83 -8.42
C ALA A 441 -31.22 19.09 -8.61
N GLY A 442 -30.15 19.02 -9.42
CA GLY A 442 -29.38 20.20 -9.84
C GLY A 442 -28.65 20.93 -8.71
N ARG A 443 -28.30 20.26 -7.60
CA ARG A 443 -27.56 20.89 -6.48
C ARG A 443 -26.04 20.78 -6.61
N GLY A 444 -25.54 20.27 -7.74
CA GLY A 444 -24.14 20.02 -7.99
C GLY A 444 -23.77 18.55 -7.82
N LEU A 445 -22.47 18.30 -7.70
CA LEU A 445 -21.84 17.00 -7.71
C LEU A 445 -21.19 16.73 -6.36
N GLY A 446 -21.68 15.73 -5.62
CA GLY A 446 -21.06 15.34 -4.36
C GLY A 446 -19.83 14.49 -4.61
N VAL A 447 -18.74 14.75 -3.89
CA VAL A 447 -17.56 13.88 -3.90
C VAL A 447 -17.19 13.54 -2.48
N PHE A 448 -17.13 12.25 -2.17
CA PHE A 448 -16.47 11.81 -0.95
C PHE A 448 -15.07 11.31 -1.29
N THR A 449 -14.11 11.74 -0.49
CA THR A 449 -12.69 11.49 -0.75
C THR A 449 -12.06 10.78 0.44
N ILE A 450 -11.25 9.78 0.17
CA ILE A 450 -10.42 9.07 1.16
C ILE A 450 -8.95 9.19 0.76
N LEU A 451 -8.13 9.65 1.71
CA LEU A 451 -6.68 9.72 1.56
C LEU A 451 -6.06 8.42 2.05
N PHE A 452 -4.95 8.00 1.46
CA PHE A 452 -4.22 6.78 1.86
C PHE A 452 -2.83 7.09 2.39
N GLU A 453 -2.48 6.49 3.52
CA GLU A 453 -1.12 6.49 4.07
C GLU A 453 -0.50 5.09 4.03
N ILE A 454 0.84 5.01 4.06
CA ILE A 454 1.52 3.72 4.16
C ILE A 454 1.31 3.15 5.56
N GLY A 455 0.75 1.95 5.61
CA GLY A 455 0.46 1.24 6.84
C GLY A 455 0.20 -0.23 6.58
N SER A 456 -0.82 -0.79 7.24
CA SER A 456 -1.21 -2.18 7.06
C SER A 456 -1.80 -2.46 5.67
N PHE A 457 -1.78 -3.74 5.30
CA PHE A 457 -2.42 -4.22 4.09
C PHE A 457 -3.93 -4.00 4.13
N ASN A 458 -4.45 -3.44 3.05
CA ASN A 458 -5.86 -3.08 2.94
C ASN A 458 -6.60 -4.05 2.02
N LYS A 459 -7.34 -4.99 2.60
CA LYS A 459 -8.05 -6.02 1.82
C LYS A 459 -9.00 -5.44 0.76
N LEU A 460 -9.77 -4.41 1.12
CA LEU A 460 -10.76 -3.81 0.21
C LEU A 460 -10.10 -3.09 -0.97
N LEU A 461 -8.97 -2.44 -0.72
CA LEU A 461 -8.16 -1.84 -1.78
C LEU A 461 -7.53 -2.91 -2.66
N ASP A 462 -7.06 -4.02 -2.06
CA ASP A 462 -6.48 -5.15 -2.79
C ASP A 462 -7.47 -5.76 -3.79
N GLU A 463 -8.75 -5.91 -3.41
CA GLU A 463 -9.81 -6.39 -4.29
C GLU A 463 -9.98 -5.48 -5.53
N ALA A 464 -9.90 -4.15 -5.35
CA ALA A 464 -9.93 -3.19 -6.46
C ALA A 464 -8.67 -3.31 -7.34
N ILE A 465 -7.48 -3.35 -6.74
CA ILE A 465 -6.19 -3.48 -7.44
C ILE A 465 -6.16 -4.77 -8.27
N CYS A 466 -6.55 -5.91 -7.70
CA CYS A 466 -6.65 -7.21 -8.37
C CYS A 466 -7.52 -7.13 -9.62
N SER A 467 -8.64 -6.40 -9.52
CA SER A 467 -9.57 -6.21 -10.64
C SER A 467 -8.96 -5.37 -11.76
N PHE A 468 -8.28 -4.26 -11.42
CA PHE A 468 -7.55 -3.47 -12.42
C PHE A 468 -6.38 -4.22 -13.04
N GLN A 469 -5.73 -5.09 -12.27
CA GLN A 469 -4.63 -5.91 -12.76
C GLN A 469 -5.07 -6.84 -13.90
N SER A 470 -6.28 -7.40 -13.78
CA SER A 470 -6.87 -8.23 -14.84
C SER A 470 -7.10 -7.44 -16.14
N VAL A 471 -7.61 -6.19 -16.03
CA VAL A 471 -7.79 -5.29 -17.19
C VAL A 471 -6.44 -4.95 -17.82
N TRP A 472 -5.47 -4.54 -17.00
CA TRP A 472 -4.13 -4.19 -17.46
C TRP A 472 -3.46 -5.35 -18.21
N GLN A 473 -3.53 -6.58 -17.67
CA GLN A 473 -2.93 -7.74 -18.33
C GLN A 473 -3.63 -8.08 -19.65
N LYS A 474 -4.96 -7.98 -19.68
CA LYS A 474 -5.74 -8.19 -20.90
C LYS A 474 -5.32 -7.20 -21.98
N ASP A 475 -5.19 -5.93 -21.63
CA ASP A 475 -4.85 -4.87 -22.58
C ASP A 475 -3.40 -4.98 -23.05
N LYS A 476 -2.46 -5.30 -22.15
CA LYS A 476 -1.07 -5.64 -22.48
C LYS A 476 -0.99 -6.84 -23.44
N ASN A 477 -1.74 -7.91 -23.19
CA ASN A 477 -1.74 -9.11 -24.03
C ASN A 477 -2.29 -8.85 -25.44
N ALA A 478 -3.26 -7.92 -25.58
CA ALA A 478 -3.75 -7.50 -26.90
C ALA A 478 -2.63 -6.90 -27.76
N CYS A 479 -1.68 -6.21 -27.14
CA CYS A 479 -0.53 -5.62 -27.80
C CYS A 479 0.57 -6.62 -28.18
N SER A 480 0.77 -7.66 -27.38
CA SER A 480 1.75 -8.72 -27.68
C SER A 480 1.31 -9.66 -28.82
N GLY A 481 0.00 -9.80 -29.06
CA GLY A 481 -0.57 -10.77 -30.00
C GLY A 481 -0.72 -10.31 -31.45
N GLY A 482 -0.61 -9.01 -31.72
CA GLY A 482 -0.90 -8.42 -33.05
C GLY A 482 0.12 -8.70 -34.15
N GLY A 483 1.34 -9.15 -33.81
CA GLY A 483 2.42 -9.33 -34.79
C GLY A 483 2.48 -10.70 -35.48
N ARG A 484 1.58 -11.64 -35.16
CA ARG A 484 1.74 -13.05 -35.61
C ARG A 484 0.63 -13.60 -36.51
N ARG A 485 -0.47 -12.88 -36.73
CA ARG A 485 -1.57 -13.40 -37.57
C ARG A 485 -1.48 -13.03 -39.04
N ASP A 486 -0.78 -11.95 -39.40
CA ASP A 486 -0.73 -11.49 -40.80
C ASP A 486 0.41 -12.14 -41.62
N LEU A 487 1.14 -13.11 -41.05
CA LEU A 487 2.20 -13.86 -41.76
C LEU A 487 1.84 -15.33 -42.07
N GLU A 488 0.66 -15.82 -41.64
CA GLU A 488 0.24 -17.21 -41.90
C GLU A 488 -0.78 -17.36 -43.05
N GLU A 489 -1.26 -16.28 -43.67
CA GLU A 489 -2.24 -16.37 -44.78
C GLU A 489 -1.67 -16.28 -46.22
N ASP A 490 -0.38 -15.97 -46.40
CA ASP A 490 0.26 -15.91 -47.75
C ASP A 490 1.16 -17.12 -48.08
N GLY A 491 1.21 -18.15 -47.22
CA GLY A 491 2.03 -19.35 -47.41
C GLY A 491 1.29 -20.53 -48.03
N LYS A 492 0.62 -20.34 -49.17
CA LYS A 492 0.21 -21.44 -50.04
C LYS A 492 0.94 -21.36 -51.37
N ASP A 493 1.58 -22.49 -51.67
CA ASP A 493 2.14 -22.88 -52.96
C ASP A 493 3.44 -22.15 -53.32
N ASP A 494 4.57 -22.78 -52.96
CA ASP A 494 5.57 -23.18 -53.96
C ASP A 494 6.53 -24.19 -53.31
N ASP A 495 6.33 -25.46 -53.68
CA ASP A 495 7.37 -26.47 -53.69
C ASP A 495 8.47 -25.98 -54.66
N ASP A 496 9.71 -25.79 -54.19
CA ASP A 496 10.92 -26.22 -54.92
C ASP A 496 12.24 -25.82 -54.20
N VAL A 497 13.00 -26.85 -53.81
CA VAL A 497 14.44 -27.12 -54.05
C VAL A 497 15.52 -26.04 -53.80
N PHE A 498 16.65 -26.51 -53.22
CA PHE A 498 18.02 -25.95 -53.11
C PHE A 498 18.31 -25.10 -51.86
N ASP A 499 19.50 -25.11 -51.26
CA ASP A 499 20.62 -26.05 -51.09
C ASP A 499 21.44 -25.43 -49.92
N ASP A 500 22.38 -26.20 -49.40
CA ASP A 500 23.29 -25.85 -48.30
C ASP A 500 24.04 -24.50 -48.42
N ASP A 501 24.55 -24.07 -47.26
CA ASP A 501 25.61 -23.07 -47.03
C ASP A 501 25.23 -21.57 -47.12
N ASP A 502 25.14 -20.90 -45.96
CA ASP A 502 26.14 -19.88 -45.59
C ASP A 502 25.88 -19.30 -44.18
N ASP A 503 26.97 -19.34 -43.40
CA ASP A 503 27.17 -18.66 -42.13
C ASP A 503 27.18 -17.13 -42.32
N ASP A 504 26.15 -16.41 -41.87
CA ASP A 504 26.26 -14.98 -41.57
C ASP A 504 25.13 -14.51 -40.63
N VAL A 505 25.28 -14.83 -39.33
CA VAL A 505 24.42 -14.30 -38.28
C VAL A 505 24.89 -12.88 -37.93
N ALA A 506 24.24 -11.89 -38.52
CA ALA A 506 24.38 -10.49 -38.12
C ALA A 506 24.08 -10.31 -36.61
N PRO A 507 24.83 -9.46 -35.90
CA PRO A 507 24.62 -9.23 -34.47
C PRO A 507 23.28 -8.51 -34.27
N ARG A 508 22.33 -9.21 -33.65
CA ARG A 508 21.06 -8.61 -33.21
C ARG A 508 21.34 -7.55 -32.15
N ASP A 509 20.78 -6.36 -32.35
CA ASP A 509 20.84 -5.22 -31.44
C ASP A 509 20.44 -5.63 -30.01
N HIS A 510 21.44 -5.64 -29.12
CA HIS A 510 21.32 -6.19 -27.77
C HIS A 510 20.54 -5.27 -26.80
N GLU A 511 20.25 -4.02 -27.18
CA GLU A 511 19.58 -3.01 -26.33
C GLU A 511 18.06 -3.21 -26.20
N ASN A 512 17.39 -3.80 -27.19
CA ASN A 512 15.94 -4.06 -27.11
C ASN A 512 15.56 -5.26 -26.23
N ASN A 513 16.54 -6.07 -25.80
CA ASN A 513 16.31 -7.28 -25.00
C ASN A 513 16.23 -6.99 -23.49
N ILE A 514 16.74 -5.83 -23.04
CA ILE A 514 16.78 -5.44 -21.62
C ILE A 514 15.41 -5.00 -21.12
N ASN A 515 14.67 -4.19 -21.89
CA ASN A 515 13.29 -3.82 -21.56
C ASN A 515 12.35 -5.03 -21.58
N TRP A 516 12.53 -5.95 -22.55
CA TRP A 516 11.74 -7.19 -22.62
C TRP A 516 12.03 -8.13 -21.43
N MET A 517 13.28 -8.22 -20.95
CA MET A 517 13.61 -8.98 -19.74
C MET A 517 13.07 -8.34 -18.45
N ILE A 518 13.13 -7.01 -18.32
CA ILE A 518 12.54 -6.26 -17.19
C ILE A 518 11.00 -6.45 -17.17
N GLU A 519 10.34 -6.50 -18.33
CA GLU A 519 8.88 -6.70 -18.39
C GLU A 519 8.42 -8.14 -18.11
N ASN A 520 9.27 -9.16 -18.36
CA ASN A 520 8.92 -10.57 -18.18
C ASN A 520 9.44 -11.22 -16.88
N LEU A 521 10.51 -10.69 -16.27
CA LEU A 521 11.13 -11.30 -15.07
C LEU A 521 10.56 -10.78 -13.73
N ILE A 522 9.68 -9.77 -13.75
CA ILE A 522 9.30 -9.03 -12.54
C ILE A 522 7.89 -9.36 -12.04
N PHE A 523 7.02 -10.04 -12.81
CA PHE A 523 5.59 -10.13 -12.45
C PHE A 523 4.93 -11.47 -12.79
N ARG A 524 3.79 -11.75 -12.11
CA ARG A 524 2.94 -12.94 -12.29
C ARG A 524 2.36 -13.00 -13.71
N GLU A 525 3.18 -13.30 -14.70
CA GLU A 525 2.68 -13.86 -15.95
C GLU A 525 2.61 -15.36 -15.74
N ASP A 526 1.40 -15.88 -15.52
CA ASP A 526 1.16 -17.28 -15.88
C ASP A 526 1.46 -17.37 -17.39
N PRO A 527 2.47 -18.17 -17.82
CA PRO A 527 2.80 -18.33 -19.24
C PRO A 527 1.62 -18.80 -20.09
N GLN A 528 0.53 -19.25 -19.45
CA GLN A 528 -0.67 -19.76 -20.09
C GLN A 528 -1.77 -18.69 -20.26
N GLY A 529 -1.57 -17.45 -19.78
CA GLY A 529 -2.51 -16.34 -20.00
C GLY A 529 -3.85 -16.46 -19.25
N ASN A 530 -3.99 -17.38 -18.30
CA ASN A 530 -5.27 -17.68 -17.62
C ASN A 530 -5.47 -16.88 -16.32
N VAL A 531 -5.08 -15.60 -16.29
CA VAL A 531 -5.30 -14.72 -15.11
C VAL A 531 -6.79 -14.41 -14.89
N LEU A 532 -7.63 -14.59 -15.90
CA LEU A 532 -9.08 -14.31 -15.82
C LEU A 532 -9.83 -15.19 -14.81
N ASP A 533 -9.23 -16.29 -14.33
CA ASP A 533 -9.86 -17.23 -13.39
C ASP A 533 -9.28 -17.19 -11.96
N ASP A 534 -8.41 -16.23 -11.59
CA ASP A 534 -7.96 -16.15 -10.18
C ASP A 534 -9.18 -15.87 -9.28
N PRO A 535 -9.63 -16.84 -8.45
CA PRO A 535 -10.82 -16.68 -7.62
C PRO A 535 -10.67 -15.54 -6.61
N LYS A 536 -9.42 -15.09 -6.35
CA LYS A 536 -9.12 -13.97 -5.46
C LYS A 536 -9.47 -12.61 -6.07
N CYS A 537 -9.40 -12.46 -7.39
CA CYS A 537 -9.87 -11.25 -8.08
C CYS A 537 -11.38 -11.31 -8.40
N GLY A 538 -12.07 -12.36 -7.94
CA GLY A 538 -13.40 -12.73 -8.40
C GLY A 538 -14.54 -11.88 -7.82
N GLY A 539 -15.01 -10.91 -8.61
CA GLY A 539 -16.43 -10.62 -8.87
C GLY A 539 -17.36 -10.24 -7.70
N GLY A 540 -16.83 -10.13 -6.48
CA GLY A 540 -17.57 -9.59 -5.35
C GLY A 540 -18.02 -8.16 -5.64
N GLY A 541 -19.22 -7.80 -5.21
CA GLY A 541 -19.67 -6.41 -5.34
C GLY A 541 -18.74 -5.48 -4.59
N TRP A 542 -17.99 -4.62 -5.28
CA TRP A 542 -17.10 -3.67 -4.62
C TRP A 542 -17.88 -2.42 -4.19
N ASN A 543 -17.87 -2.13 -2.89
CA ASN A 543 -18.57 -1.01 -2.27
C ASN A 543 -17.60 -0.02 -1.63
N PRO A 544 -17.53 1.23 -2.12
CA PRO A 544 -16.52 2.19 -1.67
C PRO A 544 -16.81 2.74 -0.27
N PHE A 545 -18.05 2.61 0.21
CA PHE A 545 -18.40 3.04 1.55
C PHE A 545 -17.86 2.10 2.63
N GLU A 546 -17.38 0.90 2.26
CA GLU A 546 -16.71 0.02 3.22
C GLU A 546 -15.38 0.60 3.73
N PHE A 547 -14.75 1.51 3.00
CA PHE A 547 -13.57 2.22 3.51
C PHE A 547 -13.88 3.06 4.74
N MET A 548 -15.11 3.54 4.95
CA MET A 548 -15.46 4.27 6.17
C MET A 548 -15.33 3.39 7.43
N TYR A 549 -15.43 2.07 7.28
CA TYR A 549 -15.16 1.11 8.35
C TYR A 549 -13.67 1.03 8.68
N GLN A 550 -12.82 1.17 7.67
CA GLN A 550 -11.37 1.04 7.80
C GLN A 550 -10.73 2.32 8.32
N THR A 551 -11.16 3.49 7.84
CA THR A 551 -10.67 4.80 8.32
C THR A 551 -11.05 5.05 9.77
N LYS A 552 -12.04 4.32 10.31
CA LYS A 552 -12.56 4.50 11.67
C LYS A 552 -12.93 5.96 11.94
N SER A 553 -13.43 6.67 10.93
CA SER A 553 -13.89 8.06 11.07
C SER A 553 -15.09 8.32 10.17
N TRP A 554 -16.07 9.03 10.72
CA TRP A 554 -17.17 9.66 9.97
C TRP A 554 -17.01 11.18 9.90
N HIS A 555 -15.91 11.69 10.43
CA HIS A 555 -15.58 13.10 10.41
C HIS A 555 -14.92 13.43 9.08
N PHE A 556 -15.12 14.66 8.61
CA PHE A 556 -14.63 15.07 7.32
C PHE A 556 -14.40 16.58 7.27
N TYR A 557 -13.63 16.99 6.26
CA TYR A 557 -13.57 18.36 5.80
C TYR A 557 -14.55 18.54 4.64
N GLY A 558 -15.37 19.58 4.71
CA GLY A 558 -16.32 19.93 3.65
C GLY A 558 -15.94 21.25 2.99
N TYR A 559 -16.00 21.31 1.66
CA TYR A 559 -15.84 22.56 0.91
C TYR A 559 -16.44 22.47 -0.50
N LYS A 560 -16.73 23.63 -1.10
CA LYS A 560 -17.13 23.70 -2.52
C LYS A 560 -15.89 23.91 -3.38
N GLY A 561 -15.72 23.07 -4.39
CA GLY A 561 -14.52 22.92 -5.19
C GLY A 561 -14.79 22.88 -6.71
N THR A 562 -13.77 22.45 -7.44
CA THR A 562 -13.83 22.15 -8.88
C THR A 562 -13.59 20.67 -9.15
N LEU A 563 -13.87 20.22 -10.37
CA LEU A 563 -13.19 19.02 -10.88
C LEU A 563 -11.67 19.22 -10.83
N MET A 564 -10.92 18.15 -10.58
CA MET A 564 -9.45 18.17 -10.49
C MET A 564 -8.77 17.94 -11.85
N GLU A 565 -9.56 17.94 -12.92
CA GLU A 565 -9.15 17.78 -14.31
C GLU A 565 -9.96 18.74 -15.20
N PRO A 566 -9.46 19.11 -16.38
CA PRO A 566 -10.21 19.90 -17.36
C PRO A 566 -11.59 19.28 -17.65
N PRO A 567 -12.68 20.07 -17.66
CA PRO A 567 -12.72 21.54 -17.75
C PRO A 567 -12.66 22.29 -16.40
N CYS A 568 -12.32 21.62 -15.29
CA CYS A 568 -12.22 22.21 -13.96
C CYS A 568 -13.49 22.91 -13.47
N SER A 569 -14.68 22.45 -13.87
CA SER A 569 -15.95 23.10 -13.55
C SER A 569 -16.24 23.16 -12.05
N GLN A 570 -16.76 24.29 -11.58
CA GLN A 570 -17.06 24.58 -10.16
C GLN A 570 -18.39 23.98 -9.68
N ILE A 571 -18.55 22.67 -9.87
CA ILE A 571 -19.79 21.96 -9.53
C ILE A 571 -19.66 21.07 -8.30
N VAL A 572 -18.45 20.96 -7.74
CA VAL A 572 -18.12 19.87 -6.82
C VAL A 572 -18.30 20.32 -5.38
N GLU A 573 -18.92 19.46 -4.57
CA GLU A 573 -18.95 19.57 -3.12
C GLU A 573 -18.16 18.42 -2.51
N TYR A 574 -16.94 18.72 -2.09
CA TYR A 574 -16.04 17.73 -1.50
C TYR A 574 -16.39 17.46 -0.05
N ARG A 575 -16.19 16.22 0.35
CA ARG A 575 -16.27 15.70 1.71
C ARG A 575 -15.09 14.75 1.91
N VAL A 576 -13.97 15.28 2.37
CA VAL A 576 -12.72 14.53 2.52
C VAL A 576 -12.64 13.97 3.94
N ILE A 577 -12.62 12.64 4.08
CA ILE A 577 -12.56 11.97 5.38
C ILE A 577 -11.29 12.41 6.13
N ASP A 578 -11.45 12.78 7.40
CA ASP A 578 -10.37 13.43 8.17
C ASP A 578 -9.30 12.47 8.72
N THR A 579 -9.51 11.17 8.51
CA THR A 579 -8.61 10.09 8.92
C THR A 579 -8.28 9.27 7.67
N PRO A 580 -6.99 9.18 7.28
CA PRO A 580 -6.59 8.42 6.11
C PRO A 580 -6.86 6.92 6.31
N ALA A 581 -7.08 6.21 5.21
CA ALA A 581 -7.02 4.75 5.18
C ALA A 581 -5.55 4.30 5.10
N GLU A 582 -5.25 3.14 5.66
CA GLU A 582 -3.93 2.53 5.49
C GLU A 582 -3.88 1.73 4.18
N MET A 583 -2.71 1.66 3.56
CA MET A 583 -2.38 0.71 2.48
C MET A 583 -0.94 0.23 2.61
N SER A 584 -0.65 -0.98 2.15
CA SER A 584 0.73 -1.49 2.16
C SER A 584 1.57 -0.89 1.03
N LYS A 585 2.90 -0.92 1.19
CA LYS A 585 3.84 -0.51 0.13
C LYS A 585 3.66 -1.32 -1.16
N GLY A 586 3.39 -2.62 -1.04
CA GLY A 586 3.14 -3.50 -2.19
C GLY A 586 1.90 -3.07 -2.99
N GLN A 587 0.83 -2.68 -2.31
CA GLN A 587 -0.38 -2.16 -2.96
C GLN A 587 -0.12 -0.85 -3.70
N LEU A 588 0.69 0.05 -3.13
CA LEU A 588 1.05 1.30 -3.78
C LEU A 588 1.88 1.04 -5.04
N ALA A 589 2.88 0.15 -4.93
CA ALA A 589 3.71 -0.23 -6.06
C ALA A 589 2.88 -0.81 -7.20
N GLU A 590 1.92 -1.68 -6.88
CA GLU A 590 1.04 -2.30 -7.87
C GLU A 590 0.10 -1.29 -8.53
N MET A 591 -0.51 -0.37 -7.75
CA MET A 591 -1.31 0.73 -8.30
C MET A 591 -0.49 1.60 -9.27
N LYS A 592 0.73 1.99 -8.88
CA LYS A 592 1.64 2.77 -9.74
C LYS A 592 1.95 2.02 -11.02
N ARG A 593 2.25 0.72 -10.92
CA ARG A 593 2.59 -0.10 -12.08
C ARG A 593 1.44 -0.16 -13.06
N ILE A 594 0.25 -0.54 -12.60
CA ILE A 594 -0.95 -0.60 -13.44
C ILE A 594 -1.17 0.76 -14.11
N LEU A 595 -1.15 1.85 -13.35
CA LEU A 595 -1.48 3.17 -13.87
C LEU A 595 -0.41 3.75 -14.82
N PHE A 596 0.87 3.54 -14.54
CA PHE A 596 1.97 4.19 -15.26
C PHE A 596 2.52 3.36 -16.43
N THR A 597 2.20 2.06 -16.48
CA THR A 597 2.64 1.15 -17.55
C THR A 597 1.49 0.61 -18.40
N HIS A 598 0.26 1.08 -18.20
CA HIS A 598 -0.87 0.70 -19.03
C HIS A 598 -0.67 1.11 -20.49
N GLN A 599 -0.96 0.20 -21.41
CA GLN A 599 -0.97 0.41 -22.85
C GLN A 599 -2.39 0.31 -23.35
N ASP A 600 -2.79 1.23 -24.23
CA ASP A 600 -4.10 1.14 -24.87
C ASP A 600 -4.13 -0.08 -25.81
N PRO A 601 -5.14 -0.97 -25.71
CA PRO A 601 -5.13 -2.24 -26.43
C PRO A 601 -5.27 -2.09 -27.96
N ASN A 602 -5.66 -0.91 -28.46
CA ASN A 602 -5.85 -0.66 -29.89
C ASN A 602 -4.62 0.01 -30.53
N THR A 603 -3.91 0.84 -29.77
CA THR A 603 -2.79 1.65 -30.26
C THR A 603 -1.43 1.18 -29.74
N CYS A 604 -1.44 0.39 -28.66
CA CYS A 604 -0.25 -0.08 -27.94
C CYS A 604 0.70 1.02 -27.48
N GLN A 605 0.16 2.24 -27.36
CA GLN A 605 0.84 3.36 -26.76
C GLN A 605 0.54 3.38 -25.26
N TYR A 606 1.54 3.73 -24.46
CA TYR A 606 1.32 3.98 -23.05
C TYR A 606 0.33 5.13 -22.86
N THR A 607 -0.65 4.92 -21.99
CA THR A 607 -1.73 5.89 -21.80
C THR A 607 -1.45 6.90 -20.71
N SER A 608 -0.50 6.62 -19.82
CA SER A 608 -0.31 7.39 -18.60
C SER A 608 0.20 8.81 -18.89
N VAL A 609 -0.36 9.80 -18.20
CA VAL A 609 0.05 11.22 -18.30
C VAL A 609 0.76 11.71 -17.03
N HIS A 610 1.38 10.79 -16.28
CA HIS A 610 2.16 11.11 -15.09
C HIS A 610 3.38 11.96 -15.42
N ASN A 611 3.82 12.78 -14.47
CA ASN A 611 5.03 13.60 -14.63
C ASN A 611 6.29 12.88 -14.13
N GLN A 612 7.44 13.56 -14.22
CA GLN A 612 8.76 13.06 -13.81
C GLN A 612 8.87 12.64 -12.33
N PHE A 613 7.88 13.00 -11.51
CA PHE A 613 7.79 12.63 -10.10
C PHE A 613 6.77 11.51 -9.86
N GLU A 614 6.37 10.78 -10.91
CA GLU A 614 5.40 9.69 -10.84
C GLU A 614 4.07 10.15 -10.24
N SER A 615 3.60 11.31 -10.68
CA SER A 615 2.40 11.96 -10.16
C SER A 615 1.38 12.24 -11.25
N VAL A 616 0.14 11.78 -10.99
CA VAL A 616 -1.08 12.18 -11.68
C VAL A 616 -1.97 13.09 -10.80
N ALA A 617 -1.37 13.69 -9.77
CA ALA A 617 -2.06 14.59 -8.86
C ALA A 617 -2.00 16.03 -9.37
N ARG A 618 -3.16 16.71 -9.42
CA ARG A 618 -3.19 18.14 -9.76
C ARG A 618 -2.50 18.92 -8.64
N PRO A 619 -1.65 19.92 -8.93
CA PRO A 619 -1.04 20.74 -7.91
C PRO A 619 -2.07 21.41 -7.00
N LEU A 620 -1.69 21.62 -5.73
CA LEU A 620 -2.51 22.35 -4.76
C LEU A 620 -2.91 23.73 -5.30
N GLN A 621 -4.20 24.00 -5.24
CA GLN A 621 -4.77 25.28 -5.62
C GLN A 621 -4.86 26.21 -4.39
N PRO A 622 -4.69 27.53 -4.57
CA PRO A 622 -4.79 28.48 -3.46
C PRO A 622 -6.17 28.45 -2.80
N SER A 623 -6.22 28.17 -1.49
CA SER A 623 -7.47 28.07 -0.71
C SER A 623 -8.00 29.42 -0.18
N LYS A 624 -7.55 30.56 -0.72
CA LYS A 624 -7.61 31.88 -0.04
C LYS A 624 -9.02 32.37 0.35
N ARG A 625 -10.10 31.78 -0.18
CA ARG A 625 -11.49 32.05 0.28
C ARG A 625 -12.39 30.82 0.30
N SER A 626 -11.86 29.61 0.11
CA SER A 626 -12.67 28.41 0.21
C SER A 626 -13.09 28.24 1.67
N ARG A 627 -14.40 28.22 1.91
CA ARG A 627 -14.97 28.00 3.25
C ARG A 627 -14.84 26.53 3.64
N ILE A 628 -13.62 26.12 3.95
CA ILE A 628 -13.29 24.75 4.38
C ILE A 628 -13.73 24.62 5.83
N HIS A 629 -14.79 23.87 6.07
CA HIS A 629 -15.23 23.56 7.43
C HIS A 629 -14.83 22.13 7.78
N ARG A 630 -14.57 21.87 9.07
CA ARG A 630 -14.36 20.51 9.56
C ARG A 630 -15.56 20.10 10.40
N CYS A 631 -16.16 18.99 10.04
CA CYS A 631 -17.21 18.35 10.82
C CYS A 631 -16.60 17.27 11.71
N THR A 632 -16.91 17.36 13.00
CA THR A 632 -16.39 16.51 14.07
C THR A 632 -17.54 16.03 14.96
N CYS A 633 -17.23 15.25 15.99
CA CYS A 633 -18.23 14.83 16.97
C CYS A 633 -18.96 16.00 17.65
N ARG A 634 -18.39 17.21 17.66
CA ARG A 634 -19.02 18.40 18.24
C ARG A 634 -20.21 18.88 17.42
N ASP A 635 -20.22 18.55 16.14
CA ASP A 635 -21.21 18.99 15.18
C ASP A 635 -22.31 17.92 15.06
N PHE A 636 -21.92 16.66 14.91
CA PHE A 636 -22.80 15.51 14.98
C PHE A 636 -22.06 14.29 15.55
N ILE A 637 -22.76 13.40 16.23
CA ILE A 637 -22.28 12.03 16.49
C ILE A 637 -23.04 11.03 15.63
N SER A 638 -22.50 9.81 15.52
CA SER A 638 -23.16 8.74 14.77
C SER A 638 -24.55 8.44 15.32
N ASP A 639 -25.45 7.93 14.46
CA ASP A 639 -26.81 7.59 14.90
C ASP A 639 -26.79 6.52 16.01
N ALA A 640 -25.84 5.57 15.94
CA ALA A 640 -25.61 4.57 16.98
C ALA A 640 -25.20 5.21 18.31
N GLN A 641 -24.24 6.15 18.29
CA GLN A 641 -23.82 6.88 19.49
C GLN A 641 -24.94 7.80 20.00
N ARG A 642 -25.69 8.45 19.12
CA ARG A 642 -26.86 9.30 19.46
C ARG A 642 -27.90 8.49 20.22
N LYS A 643 -28.22 7.29 19.73
CA LYS A 643 -29.12 6.35 20.40
C LYS A 643 -28.58 5.87 21.75
N ARG A 644 -27.29 5.51 21.82
CA ARG A 644 -26.65 5.01 23.05
C ARG A 644 -26.51 6.07 24.14
N LEU A 645 -26.17 7.29 23.77
CA LEU A 645 -25.74 8.34 24.70
C LEU A 645 -26.83 9.40 24.96
N GLY A 646 -27.90 9.42 24.15
CA GLY A 646 -28.98 10.41 24.28
C GLY A 646 -28.56 11.86 23.98
N THR A 647 -27.41 12.07 23.34
CA THR A 647 -26.90 13.39 22.94
C THR A 647 -26.73 13.47 21.43
N ARG A 648 -26.77 14.69 20.86
CA ARG A 648 -26.59 14.92 19.41
C ARG A 648 -25.15 15.23 19.03
N SER A 649 -24.34 15.65 20.00
CA SER A 649 -22.93 16.00 19.84
C SER A 649 -22.10 15.63 21.07
N CYS A 650 -20.78 15.56 20.89
CA CYS A 650 -19.81 15.41 21.97
C CYS A 650 -19.51 16.76 22.63
N ARG A 651 -19.06 16.74 23.89
CA ARG A 651 -18.61 17.94 24.60
C ARG A 651 -17.18 18.28 24.20
N LYS A 652 -16.81 19.56 24.30
CA LYS A 652 -15.42 20.01 24.14
C LYS A 652 -14.51 19.27 25.13
N GLY A 653 -13.45 18.62 24.63
CA GLY A 653 -12.49 17.86 25.42
C GLY A 653 -12.82 16.38 25.58
N THR A 654 -13.97 15.91 25.08
CA THR A 654 -14.34 14.49 25.10
C THR A 654 -14.20 13.81 23.74
N GLU A 655 -13.61 14.46 22.73
CA GLU A 655 -13.67 14.03 21.33
C GLU A 655 -13.11 12.62 21.12
N SER A 656 -12.05 12.27 21.84
CA SER A 656 -11.42 10.94 21.79
C SER A 656 -12.36 9.81 22.25
N GLN A 657 -13.35 10.10 23.09
CA GLN A 657 -14.34 9.11 23.57
C GLN A 657 -15.43 8.81 22.53
N PHE A 658 -15.56 9.66 21.52
CA PHE A 658 -16.56 9.54 20.45
C PHE A 658 -15.94 9.08 19.15
N MET A 659 -14.68 8.60 19.19
CA MET A 659 -14.12 7.86 18.09
C MET A 659 -15.00 6.64 17.78
N PRO A 660 -15.24 6.34 16.51
CA PRO A 660 -16.11 5.25 16.11
C PRO A 660 -15.56 3.93 16.64
N ASN A 661 -16.39 3.18 17.38
CA ASN A 661 -16.05 1.80 17.68
C ASN A 661 -16.35 0.96 16.42
N PRO A 662 -15.53 -0.05 16.05
CA PRO A 662 -15.90 -1.05 15.04
C PRO A 662 -17.34 -1.58 15.16
N THR A 663 -17.91 -1.63 16.37
CA THR A 663 -19.32 -2.02 16.57
C THR A 663 -20.33 -0.93 16.21
N ASP A 664 -19.96 0.35 16.24
CA ASP A 664 -20.86 1.46 15.85
C ASP A 664 -21.16 1.42 14.34
N PHE A 665 -20.35 0.67 13.59
CA PHE A 665 -20.45 0.40 12.17
C PHE A 665 -21.27 -0.85 11.82
N VAL A 666 -21.46 -1.77 12.78
CA VAL A 666 -22.21 -3.01 12.62
C VAL A 666 -23.60 -2.80 13.24
N PRO A 667 -24.70 -2.94 12.50
CA PRO A 667 -26.02 -2.80 13.09
C PRO A 667 -26.25 -3.86 14.18
N ALA A 668 -26.97 -3.49 15.25
CA ALA A 668 -27.62 -4.48 16.09
C ALA A 668 -28.53 -5.36 15.19
N ARG A 669 -28.34 -6.68 15.22
CA ARG A 669 -29.16 -7.61 14.42
C ARG A 669 -30.65 -7.38 14.73
N GLY A 670 -31.44 -7.03 13.71
CA GLY A 670 -32.90 -6.96 13.80
C GLY A 670 -33.54 -5.58 13.77
N GLU A 671 -32.78 -4.48 13.71
CA GLU A 671 -33.37 -3.13 13.64
C GLU A 671 -33.59 -2.66 12.19
N GLN A 672 -34.84 -2.80 11.74
CA GLN A 672 -35.40 -2.08 10.59
C GLN A 672 -35.66 -0.64 11.07
N TRP A 673 -35.01 0.33 10.43
CA TRP A 673 -35.24 1.75 10.73
C TRP A 673 -36.48 2.17 9.96
N ASP A 674 -37.56 2.52 10.68
CA ASP A 674 -38.67 3.25 10.08
C ASP A 674 -38.14 4.60 9.59
N LEU A 675 -38.17 4.79 8.28
CA LEU A 675 -37.72 6.00 7.56
C LEU A 675 -38.69 7.15 7.73
#